data_AF-A0AAU2GBQ7-F1
#
_entry.id   AF-A0AAU2GBQ7-F1
#
_cell.length_a   1.000
_cell.length_b   1.000
_cell.length_c   1.000
_cell.angle_alpha   90.00
_cell.angle_beta   90.00
_cell.angle_gamma   90.00
#
_symmetry.space_group_name_H-M   'P 1'
#
loop_
_entity.id
_entity.type
_entity.pdbx_description
1 polymer ?
#
loop_
_entity_poly.entity_id
_entity_poly.type
_entity_poly.pdbx_seq_one_letter_code
_entity_poly.pdbx_strand_id
1 'polypeptide(L)'
;MTDTYVPGGRWRLWDQFALRGAGFAAGGVLRLAPDGLAAAADKFEPGQGPAALAGERWGEFTALFADAQVEVAHTLQEIARMPAFREAVAWQNRPVLGSGITPFLNWTPTAAGRTSMPRQREELVAHYWQRFCVKNDTIGFFGPVGWGRWDLSAQGVRVDAGAPGTGLIAGSEVYFASWAIDALAARIDTGPELREWVAPRRVPFVRQSGTDVTVPGRPRQALAEEARAVLALCDGVRPAREIRAALPDVDVSAALADLVARRWVVWKLEVPAGARPERYLRAWLDRVGDAELRAPGLAALDALERGRDRVAEAAGPEALVTALTDLEGEFVALTETAAVREKAAGTAPCRALVYSDCRRAATATLGRTVHEALAPLDPLLTSAGWLTARLADAVMGRAREVYRRLAAQGPVDLAAFWFACMPILHGAARAESAELQQEFRRRWDAILAPPPGTRRVRLPLEAVAGPVAEQFGGPGGGWTAARYLSPDIMIAAAGEQAVARGDFELVLGELHVAANTLGASLFVHQHPDAEELLGLTDRDHPGPRLMPLLPKEHRSRLSARIRHSLVRPEDYYVALVDFTADPGRPRTVLSADVAVTERADGELAVVLPDGSAFPAVDVFSHVLTTLAMDLFQILPDAADHSPRVTVDRLVVARETWRLPPSDMDFAEEKDEARRFVRARQWRERRELPRFVFVVLPTETRPFYVDFDSPVYVNILAKAVRRMARKEPGGRAVFTEMLPSPEQAWLTDDQGEAYTSELRFVAVDEG
;
A
#
# COMPACT_ATOMS: atom_id res chain seq x y z
N MET A 1 -29.46 6.36 8.53
CA MET A 1 -28.32 6.84 7.75
C MET A 1 -28.85 7.33 6.42
N THR A 2 -28.54 8.55 6.01
CA THR A 2 -28.88 9.07 4.68
C THR A 2 -27.81 8.63 3.70
N ASP A 3 -28.24 8.02 2.60
CA ASP A 3 -27.31 7.52 1.59
C ASP A 3 -26.64 8.67 0.85
N THR A 4 -25.31 8.61 0.77
CA THR A 4 -24.51 9.57 0.03
C THR A 4 -24.06 8.91 -1.27
N TYR A 5 -24.44 9.47 -2.41
CA TYR A 5 -24.04 8.98 -3.72
C TYR A 5 -23.09 9.97 -4.39
N VAL A 6 -22.16 9.50 -5.22
CA VAL A 6 -21.50 10.40 -6.17
C VAL A 6 -22.59 11.13 -6.98
N PRO A 7 -22.49 12.46 -7.20
CA PRO A 7 -23.46 13.17 -8.02
C PRO A 7 -23.52 12.53 -9.42
N GLY A 8 -24.65 11.86 -9.73
CA GLY A 8 -24.76 10.89 -10.83
C GLY A 8 -25.61 9.68 -10.43
N GLY A 9 -25.60 9.31 -9.14
CA GLY A 9 -26.59 8.42 -8.52
C GLY A 9 -26.32 6.92 -8.64
N ARG A 10 -25.34 6.48 -9.45
CA ARG A 10 -24.97 5.05 -9.58
C ARG A 10 -24.11 4.54 -8.42
N TRP A 11 -23.15 5.36 -7.99
CA TRP A 11 -22.11 4.95 -7.06
C TRP A 11 -22.43 5.45 -5.65
N ARG A 12 -22.71 4.53 -4.72
CA ARG A 12 -22.85 4.90 -3.31
C ARG A 12 -21.48 5.10 -2.70
N LEU A 13 -21.29 6.22 -2.01
CA LEU A 13 -20.14 6.45 -1.13
C LEU A 13 -20.44 5.87 0.25
N TRP A 14 -19.43 5.24 0.85
CA TRP A 14 -19.45 5.00 2.30
C TRP A 14 -19.62 6.34 3.04
N ASP A 15 -20.36 6.32 4.14
CA ASP A 15 -20.67 7.52 4.93
C ASP A 15 -19.46 8.06 5.72
N GLN A 16 -18.35 7.32 5.67
CA GLN A 16 -17.06 7.65 6.26
C GLN A 16 -15.92 7.31 5.31
N PHE A 17 -14.78 7.96 5.54
CA PHE A 17 -13.59 7.87 4.70
C PHE A 17 -12.33 7.94 5.55
N ALA A 18 -11.22 7.38 5.05
CA ALA A 18 -9.94 7.56 5.71
C ALA A 18 -9.31 8.90 5.32
N LEU A 19 -8.80 9.60 6.32
CA LEU A 19 -8.05 10.85 6.20
C LEU A 19 -6.57 10.53 6.41
N ARG A 20 -5.84 10.36 5.33
CA ARG A 20 -4.39 10.15 5.37
C ARG A 20 -3.71 11.51 5.38
N GLY A 21 -2.67 11.68 6.20
CA GLY A 21 -1.91 12.92 6.20
C GLY A 21 -0.48 12.71 6.64
N ALA A 22 0.38 13.65 6.30
CA ALA A 22 1.74 13.71 6.83
C ALA A 22 1.71 13.85 8.35
N GLY A 23 2.79 13.41 9.02
CA GLY A 23 2.94 13.62 10.45
C GLY A 23 3.82 14.79 10.85
N PHE A 24 4.31 15.57 9.89
CA PHE A 24 4.95 16.86 10.11
C PHE A 24 4.28 17.91 9.23
N ALA A 25 4.25 19.15 9.69
CA ALA A 25 3.56 20.24 9.01
C ALA A 25 4.11 20.45 7.58
N ALA A 26 3.20 20.71 6.63
CA ALA A 26 3.53 20.91 5.22
C ALA A 26 4.49 22.09 5.03
N GLY A 27 4.30 23.18 5.80
CA GLY A 27 5.17 24.35 5.79
C GLY A 27 6.62 24.05 6.19
N GLY A 28 6.88 22.89 6.81
CA GLY A 28 8.21 22.45 7.18
C GLY A 28 9.20 22.43 6.01
N VAL A 29 8.78 22.02 4.80
CA VAL A 29 9.70 21.97 3.63
C VAL A 29 10.12 23.34 3.14
N LEU A 30 9.33 24.39 3.43
CA LEU A 30 9.64 25.76 3.02
C LEU A 30 10.82 26.34 3.81
N ARG A 31 11.10 25.80 5.01
CA ARG A 31 12.25 26.20 5.85
C ARG A 31 13.60 26.00 5.17
N LEU A 32 13.67 25.20 4.10
CA LEU A 32 14.91 24.90 3.37
C LEU A 32 15.08 25.75 2.10
N ALA A 33 14.20 26.72 1.86
CA ALA A 33 14.32 27.71 0.80
C ALA A 33 14.76 29.07 1.40
N PRO A 34 16.04 29.47 1.26
CA PRO A 34 16.53 30.72 1.84
C PRO A 34 15.84 31.94 1.23
N ASP A 35 15.41 32.86 2.09
CA ASP A 35 14.72 34.08 1.68
C ASP A 35 15.57 34.93 0.73
N GLY A 36 14.96 35.37 -0.37
CA GLY A 36 15.61 36.24 -1.36
C GLY A 36 16.67 35.58 -2.26
N LEU A 37 17.18 34.38 -1.93
CA LEU A 37 18.22 33.71 -2.72
C LEU A 37 17.72 33.34 -4.13
N ALA A 38 16.50 32.82 -4.23
CA ALA A 38 15.85 32.50 -5.50
C ALA A 38 15.70 33.74 -6.39
N ALA A 39 15.20 34.85 -5.84
CA ALA A 39 15.08 36.12 -6.55
C ALA A 39 16.45 36.71 -6.96
N ALA A 40 17.49 36.51 -6.15
CA ALA A 40 18.85 36.91 -6.49
C ALA A 40 19.46 36.05 -7.61
N ALA A 41 19.09 34.77 -7.71
CA ALA A 41 19.50 33.88 -8.78
C ALA A 41 18.80 34.20 -10.12
N ASP A 42 17.51 34.55 -10.08
CA ASP A 42 16.71 34.87 -11.29
C ASP A 42 17.17 36.16 -11.98
N LYS A 43 17.96 36.98 -11.29
CA LYS A 43 18.63 38.14 -11.87
C LYS A 43 19.68 37.78 -12.94
N PHE A 44 20.09 36.52 -13.08
CA PHE A 44 21.02 36.08 -14.11
C PHE A 44 20.25 35.48 -15.30
N GLU A 45 20.18 36.22 -16.41
CA GLU A 45 19.37 35.82 -17.57
C GLU A 45 19.91 34.57 -18.30
N PRO A 46 19.02 33.72 -18.85
CA PRO A 46 19.43 32.64 -19.76
C PRO A 46 20.13 33.20 -21.01
N GLY A 47 21.17 32.53 -21.49
CA GLY A 47 21.77 32.80 -22.81
C GLY A 47 22.89 33.83 -22.86
N GLN A 48 23.23 34.52 -21.76
CA GLN A 48 24.36 35.46 -21.70
C GLN A 48 25.77 34.80 -21.69
N GLY A 49 25.85 33.49 -21.99
CA GLY A 49 27.10 32.72 -22.04
C GLY A 49 27.79 32.50 -20.67
N PRO A 50 28.89 31.73 -20.62
CA PRO A 50 29.61 31.44 -19.36
C PRO A 50 30.14 32.70 -18.64
N ALA A 51 30.34 33.78 -19.37
CA ALA A 51 30.83 35.06 -18.84
C ALA A 51 29.81 35.78 -17.95
N ALA A 52 28.52 35.44 -18.03
CA ALA A 52 27.46 36.04 -17.23
C ALA A 52 27.43 35.57 -15.77
N LEU A 53 28.08 34.43 -15.47
CA LEU A 53 28.28 33.92 -14.11
C LEU A 53 29.74 34.17 -13.66
N ALA A 54 30.18 35.41 -13.86
CA ALA A 54 31.50 35.94 -13.48
C ALA A 54 31.40 37.44 -13.16
N GLY A 55 32.47 38.02 -12.61
CA GLY A 55 32.53 39.44 -12.24
C GLY A 55 31.95 39.76 -10.85
N GLU A 56 31.84 41.04 -10.54
CA GLU A 56 31.50 41.56 -9.21
C GLU A 56 30.13 41.07 -8.71
N ARG A 57 29.08 41.24 -9.52
CA ARG A 57 27.72 40.75 -9.22
C ARG A 57 27.66 39.23 -8.98
N TRP A 58 28.46 38.46 -9.71
CA TRP A 58 28.58 37.01 -9.45
C TRP A 58 29.28 36.72 -8.13
N GLY A 59 30.32 37.50 -7.80
CA GLY A 59 31.00 37.44 -6.50
C GLY A 59 30.05 37.72 -5.34
N GLU A 60 29.24 38.79 -5.44
CA GLU A 60 28.19 39.12 -4.47
C GLU A 60 27.17 37.99 -4.30
N PHE A 61 26.67 37.43 -5.41
CA PHE A 61 25.75 36.29 -5.37
C PHE A 61 26.40 35.04 -4.77
N THR A 62 27.66 34.75 -5.08
CA THR A 62 28.38 33.59 -4.53
C THR A 62 28.56 33.71 -3.02
N ALA A 63 28.83 34.93 -2.52
CA ALA A 63 28.89 35.21 -1.09
C ALA A 63 27.51 35.00 -0.43
N LEU A 64 26.45 35.58 -0.99
CA LEU A 64 25.07 35.38 -0.54
C LEU A 64 24.68 33.90 -0.52
N PHE A 65 25.03 33.15 -1.57
CA PHE A 65 24.77 31.71 -1.66
C PHE A 65 25.52 30.93 -0.58
N ALA A 66 26.78 31.26 -0.32
CA ALA A 66 27.59 30.61 0.71
C ALA A 66 26.99 30.83 2.11
N ASP A 67 26.59 32.07 2.42
CA ASP A 67 25.94 32.41 3.70
C ASP A 67 24.60 31.67 3.85
N ALA A 68 23.77 31.69 2.81
CA ALA A 68 22.50 30.98 2.79
C ALA A 68 22.65 29.45 2.98
N GLN A 69 23.72 28.83 2.45
CA GLN A 69 23.98 27.41 2.69
C GLN A 69 24.38 27.11 4.14
N VAL A 70 25.06 28.04 4.82
CA VAL A 70 25.38 27.91 6.24
C VAL A 70 24.10 28.02 7.09
N GLU A 71 23.21 28.95 6.77
CA GLU A 71 21.90 29.09 7.43
C GLU A 71 21.02 27.84 7.24
N VAL A 72 20.96 27.29 6.02
CA VAL A 72 20.26 26.03 5.74
C VAL A 72 20.86 24.87 6.52
N ALA A 73 22.19 24.80 6.65
CA ALA A 73 22.85 23.79 7.45
C ALA A 73 22.45 23.88 8.93
N HIS A 74 22.37 25.08 9.51
CA HIS A 74 21.86 25.28 10.86
C HIS A 74 20.40 24.84 11.00
N THR A 75 19.54 25.21 10.05
CA THR A 75 18.13 24.80 10.01
C THR A 75 18.00 23.28 9.95
N LEU A 76 18.81 22.61 9.12
CA LEU A 76 18.85 21.15 9.04
C LEU A 76 19.34 20.52 10.34
N GLN A 77 20.29 21.14 11.04
CA GLN A 77 20.71 20.66 12.36
C GLN A 77 19.61 20.82 13.42
N GLU A 78 18.83 21.91 13.38
CA GLU A 78 17.66 22.06 14.24
C GLU A 78 16.63 20.94 13.99
N ILE A 79 16.30 20.69 12.72
CA ILE A 79 15.43 19.57 12.33
C ILE A 79 15.99 18.24 12.83
N ALA A 80 17.28 17.99 12.63
CA ALA A 80 17.95 16.78 13.06
C ALA A 80 18.03 16.61 14.59
N ARG A 81 17.90 17.69 15.37
CA ARG A 81 17.79 17.66 16.84
C ARG A 81 16.38 17.37 17.33
N MET A 82 15.35 17.58 16.51
CA MET A 82 13.96 17.36 16.92
C MET A 82 13.76 15.91 17.39
N PRO A 83 13.23 15.68 18.61
CA PRO A 83 12.96 14.33 19.11
C PRO A 83 12.07 13.52 18.15
N ALA A 84 10.98 14.12 17.68
CA ALA A 84 10.06 13.49 16.73
C ALA A 84 10.74 13.12 15.40
N PHE A 85 11.64 13.96 14.86
CA PHE A 85 12.37 13.62 13.64
C PHE A 85 13.26 12.38 13.85
N ARG A 86 14.02 12.37 14.95
CA ARG A 86 14.92 11.27 15.28
C ARG A 86 14.15 9.98 15.57
N GLU A 87 12.97 10.08 16.18
CA GLU A 87 12.08 8.95 16.44
C GLU A 87 11.50 8.37 15.14
N ALA A 88 11.04 9.23 14.22
CA ALA A 88 10.58 8.80 12.90
C ALA A 88 11.70 8.13 12.09
N VAL A 89 12.93 8.63 12.20
CA VAL A 89 14.13 7.98 11.60
C VAL A 89 14.45 6.67 12.31
N ALA A 90 14.30 6.57 13.63
CA ALA A 90 14.50 5.32 14.37
C ALA A 90 13.57 4.22 13.86
N TRP A 91 12.28 4.49 13.71
CA TRP A 91 11.31 3.52 13.16
C TRP A 91 11.65 3.04 11.75
N GLN A 92 12.29 3.88 10.91
CA GLN A 92 12.59 3.54 9.52
C GLN A 92 13.98 2.97 9.30
N ASN A 93 14.99 3.51 10.00
CA ASN A 93 16.41 3.26 9.74
C ASN A 93 17.30 3.68 10.93
N ARG A 94 17.21 2.99 12.07
CA ARG A 94 18.03 3.25 13.27
C ARG A 94 19.53 3.47 13.03
N PRO A 95 20.23 2.67 12.19
CA PRO A 95 21.67 2.86 11.97
C PRO A 95 22.06 4.25 11.45
N VAL A 96 21.15 4.95 10.77
CA VAL A 96 21.38 6.32 10.28
C VAL A 96 21.52 7.33 11.41
N LEU A 97 20.91 7.10 12.58
CA LEU A 97 21.06 8.00 13.73
C LEU A 97 22.54 8.12 14.15
N GLY A 98 23.24 6.99 14.30
CA GLY A 98 24.65 6.99 14.68
C GLY A 98 25.61 7.34 13.53
N SER A 99 25.35 6.83 12.31
CA SER A 99 26.28 6.99 11.18
C SER A 99 26.14 8.30 10.41
N GLY A 100 24.94 8.89 10.40
CA GLY A 100 24.60 10.09 9.64
C GLY A 100 24.26 11.28 10.53
N ILE A 101 23.30 11.12 11.45
CA ILE A 101 22.73 12.22 12.23
C ILE A 101 23.71 12.72 13.31
N THR A 102 24.23 11.86 14.18
CA THR A 102 25.16 12.28 15.24
C THR A 102 26.39 13.03 14.70
N PRO A 103 27.08 12.53 13.66
CA PRO A 103 28.21 13.27 13.08
C PRO A 103 27.82 14.57 12.39
N PHE A 104 26.57 14.71 11.93
CA PHE A 104 26.07 15.97 11.37
C PHE A 104 25.84 17.01 12.47
N LEU A 105 25.29 16.59 13.61
CA LEU A 105 25.05 17.46 14.76
C LEU A 105 26.34 17.93 15.45
N ASN A 106 27.41 17.14 15.36
CA ASN A 106 28.73 17.46 15.92
C ASN A 106 29.59 18.37 15.03
N TRP A 107 29.15 18.66 13.80
CA TRP A 107 29.85 19.56 12.89
C TRP A 107 29.40 21.00 13.12
N THR A 108 30.30 21.97 13.06
CA THR A 108 29.95 23.40 13.10
C THR A 108 29.85 23.96 11.68
N PRO A 109 28.65 24.37 11.22
CA PRO A 109 28.49 24.92 9.87
C PRO A 109 29.31 26.18 9.65
N THR A 110 30.13 26.17 8.60
CA THR A 110 30.84 27.34 8.05
C THR A 110 30.99 27.15 6.55
N ALA A 111 31.12 28.24 5.78
CA ALA A 111 31.30 28.16 4.34
C ALA A 111 32.54 27.32 3.96
N ALA A 112 33.67 27.53 4.64
CA ALA A 112 34.90 26.75 4.44
C ALA A 112 34.79 25.29 4.92
N GLY A 113 34.04 25.04 5.99
CA GLY A 113 33.88 23.71 6.59
C GLY A 113 32.89 22.80 5.86
N ARG A 114 32.11 23.32 4.90
CA ARG A 114 31.06 22.60 4.16
C ARG A 114 31.62 21.73 3.03
N THR A 115 32.45 20.77 3.40
CA THR A 115 33.10 19.81 2.49
C THR A 115 32.13 18.73 1.99
N SER A 116 32.61 17.68 1.31
CA SER A 116 31.75 16.62 0.74
C SER A 116 30.88 15.89 1.77
N MET A 117 31.44 15.57 2.95
CA MET A 117 30.74 14.77 3.95
C MET A 117 29.61 15.54 4.67
N PRO A 118 29.80 16.79 5.16
CA PRO A 118 28.70 17.60 5.68
C PRO A 118 27.56 17.75 4.67
N ARG A 119 27.86 18.03 3.40
CA ARG A 119 26.84 18.15 2.34
C ARG A 119 26.00 16.88 2.14
N GLN A 120 26.63 15.70 2.18
CA GLN A 120 25.89 14.43 2.10
C GLN A 120 24.94 14.24 3.29
N ARG A 121 25.31 14.73 4.47
CA ARG A 121 24.48 14.65 5.68
C ARG A 121 23.34 15.68 5.67
N GLU A 122 23.57 16.87 5.13
CA GLU A 122 22.50 17.84 4.87
C GLU A 122 21.43 17.24 3.95
N GLU A 123 21.86 16.66 2.82
CA GLU A 123 20.95 15.99 1.88
C GLU A 123 20.20 14.82 2.51
N LEU A 124 20.86 14.04 3.38
CA LEU A 124 20.24 12.95 4.11
C LEU A 124 19.09 13.45 5.00
N VAL A 125 19.33 14.50 5.80
CA VAL A 125 18.29 15.11 6.65
C VAL A 125 17.18 15.69 5.80
N ALA A 126 17.51 16.47 4.76
CA ALA A 126 16.55 17.07 3.86
C ALA A 126 15.66 16.02 3.17
N HIS A 127 16.22 14.86 2.80
CA HIS A 127 15.49 13.75 2.17
C HIS A 127 14.46 13.10 3.11
N TYR A 128 14.80 12.91 4.40
CA TYR A 128 13.81 12.47 5.38
C TYR A 128 12.77 13.55 5.65
N TRP A 129 13.21 14.81 5.79
CA TRP A 129 12.33 15.94 6.10
C TRP A 129 11.21 16.11 5.07
N GLN A 130 11.54 16.11 3.78
CA GLN A 130 10.51 16.18 2.73
C GLN A 130 9.52 15.02 2.79
N ARG A 131 10.00 13.80 3.09
CA ARG A 131 9.15 12.60 3.15
C ARG A 131 8.16 12.73 4.31
N PHE A 132 8.57 13.34 5.41
CA PHE A 132 7.75 13.47 6.60
C PHE A 132 6.75 14.63 6.56
N CYS A 133 7.03 15.67 5.76
CA CYS A 133 6.18 16.86 5.67
C CYS A 133 5.16 16.80 4.52
N VAL A 134 5.48 16.16 3.39
CA VAL A 134 4.64 16.28 2.16
C VAL A 134 4.26 14.95 1.51
N LYS A 135 4.53 13.81 2.17
CA LYS A 135 4.02 12.52 1.72
C LYS A 135 3.03 11.95 2.71
N ASN A 136 1.85 11.60 2.20
CA ASN A 136 0.77 10.98 2.97
C ASN A 136 0.98 9.46 3.08
N ASP A 137 2.21 9.02 3.36
CA ASP A 137 2.50 7.62 3.61
C ASP A 137 1.82 7.18 4.91
N THR A 138 1.10 6.05 4.89
CA THR A 138 0.43 5.58 6.10
C THR A 138 1.37 4.71 6.93
N ILE A 139 2.05 5.29 7.92
CA ILE A 139 3.06 4.64 8.76
C ILE A 139 3.33 5.42 10.06
N GLY A 140 3.11 4.77 11.22
CA GLY A 140 3.37 5.35 12.54
C GLY A 140 2.77 6.75 12.74
N PHE A 141 3.35 7.52 13.66
CA PHE A 141 2.89 8.89 13.92
C PHE A 141 3.30 9.89 12.83
N PHE A 142 4.32 9.57 12.03
CA PHE A 142 4.81 10.42 10.94
C PHE A 142 4.00 10.23 9.63
N GLY A 143 2.90 9.48 9.73
CA GLY A 143 1.94 9.18 8.69
C GLY A 143 0.69 8.50 9.25
N PRO A 144 -0.03 9.12 10.20
CA PRO A 144 -1.08 8.46 10.96
C PRO A 144 -2.36 8.28 10.14
N VAL A 145 -3.16 7.27 10.49
CA VAL A 145 -4.50 7.04 9.92
C VAL A 145 -5.49 7.95 10.61
N GLY A 146 -6.09 8.89 9.88
CA GLY A 146 -7.26 9.65 10.34
C GLY A 146 -8.57 9.13 9.74
N TRP A 147 -9.68 9.67 10.24
CA TRP A 147 -11.03 9.34 9.78
C TRP A 147 -11.86 10.61 9.61
N GLY A 148 -12.82 10.56 8.70
CA GLY A 148 -13.79 11.62 8.51
C GLY A 148 -15.13 11.10 8.01
N ARG A 149 -16.13 11.99 7.99
CA ARG A 149 -17.54 11.66 7.68
C ARG A 149 -18.19 12.70 6.78
N TRP A 150 -19.32 12.33 6.20
CA TRP A 150 -20.19 13.25 5.46
C TRP A 150 -21.23 13.92 6.37
N ASP A 151 -21.47 15.21 6.15
CA ASP A 151 -22.64 15.94 6.67
C ASP A 151 -23.18 16.89 5.58
N LEU A 152 -24.14 16.40 4.79
CA LEU A 152 -24.71 17.16 3.67
C LEU A 152 -25.68 18.28 4.10
N SER A 153 -25.90 18.46 5.41
CA SER A 153 -26.60 19.64 5.95
C SER A 153 -25.64 20.84 6.09
N ALA A 154 -24.34 20.58 6.23
CA ALA A 154 -23.29 21.59 6.28
C ALA A 154 -22.73 21.92 4.87
N GLN A 155 -21.98 23.03 4.79
CA GLN A 155 -21.25 23.47 3.60
C GLN A 155 -19.74 23.32 3.83
N GLY A 156 -18.97 23.22 2.74
CA GLY A 156 -17.50 23.20 2.78
C GLY A 156 -16.89 21.99 3.51
N VAL A 157 -15.82 22.23 4.26
CA VAL A 157 -15.14 21.24 5.11
C VAL A 157 -14.99 21.79 6.52
N ARG A 158 -15.13 20.93 7.52
CA ARG A 158 -14.87 21.25 8.92
C ARG A 158 -13.80 20.33 9.50
N VAL A 159 -12.76 20.89 10.09
CA VAL A 159 -11.74 20.13 10.84
C VAL A 159 -12.10 20.15 12.32
N ASP A 160 -12.12 18.98 12.94
CA ASP A 160 -12.03 18.88 14.40
C ASP A 160 -10.59 18.53 14.74
N ALA A 161 -9.84 19.54 15.19
CA ALA A 161 -8.43 19.43 15.51
C ALA A 161 -8.14 18.62 16.79
N GLY A 162 -9.17 18.29 17.57
CA GLY A 162 -9.05 17.78 18.93
C GLY A 162 -8.95 18.90 19.97
N ALA A 163 -9.01 18.52 21.26
CA ALA A 163 -8.84 19.46 22.36
C ALA A 163 -7.39 19.95 22.44
N PRO A 164 -7.12 21.19 22.91
CA PRO A 164 -5.76 21.67 23.11
C PRO A 164 -4.92 20.71 23.96
N GLY A 165 -3.75 20.31 23.45
CA GLY A 165 -2.83 19.37 24.10
C GLY A 165 -3.06 17.90 23.70
N THR A 166 -3.99 17.60 22.78
CA THR A 166 -4.17 16.25 22.23
C THR A 166 -2.98 15.86 21.34
N GLY A 167 -2.39 16.84 20.65
CA GLY A 167 -1.32 16.62 19.68
C GLY A 167 -1.78 15.88 18.42
N LEU A 168 -0.81 15.30 17.69
CA LEU A 168 -1.06 14.75 16.36
C LEU A 168 -1.84 13.42 16.35
N ILE A 169 -1.66 12.58 17.37
CA ILE A 169 -2.17 11.20 17.41
C ILE A 169 -3.09 10.98 18.61
N ALA A 170 -4.23 10.32 18.36
CA ALA A 170 -5.16 9.88 19.41
C ALA A 170 -4.86 8.47 19.94
N GLY A 171 -3.95 7.74 19.29
CA GLY A 171 -3.57 6.40 19.69
C GLY A 171 -2.43 5.85 18.83
N SER A 172 -1.66 4.94 19.41
CA SER A 172 -0.58 4.22 18.75
C SER A 172 -0.67 2.77 19.16
N GLU A 173 -0.40 1.87 18.21
CA GLU A 173 -0.28 0.45 18.49
C GLU A 173 0.94 -0.14 17.80
N VAL A 174 1.66 -0.99 18.54
CA VAL A 174 2.82 -1.72 18.04
C VAL A 174 2.43 -3.17 17.81
N TYR A 175 2.68 -3.66 16.60
CA TYR A 175 2.35 -5.01 16.17
C TYR A 175 3.61 -5.79 15.83
N PHE A 176 3.55 -7.12 15.95
CA PHE A 176 4.59 -7.98 15.39
C PHE A 176 4.42 -8.13 13.88
N ALA A 177 5.55 -8.14 13.17
CA ALA A 177 5.58 -8.70 11.82
C ALA A 177 5.33 -10.22 11.90
N SER A 178 4.49 -10.76 11.01
CA SER A 178 4.09 -12.18 11.05
C SER A 178 5.28 -13.13 11.12
N TRP A 179 6.34 -12.80 10.39
CA TRP A 179 7.52 -13.66 10.31
C TRP A 179 8.28 -13.80 11.64
N ALA A 180 8.21 -12.82 12.53
CA ALA A 180 8.86 -12.89 13.83
C ALA A 180 8.20 -13.98 14.68
N ILE A 181 6.87 -14.00 14.70
CA ILE A 181 6.11 -15.03 15.41
C ILE A 181 6.22 -16.40 14.71
N ASP A 182 6.30 -16.43 13.38
CA ASP A 182 6.55 -17.67 12.63
C ASP A 182 7.93 -18.28 12.97
N ALA A 183 8.96 -17.45 13.20
CA ALA A 183 10.28 -17.92 13.61
C ALA A 183 10.27 -18.51 15.02
N LEU A 184 9.56 -17.87 15.96
CA LEU A 184 9.36 -18.43 17.31
C LEU A 184 8.56 -19.74 17.25
N ALA A 185 7.47 -19.78 16.50
CA ALA A 185 6.66 -20.99 16.33
C ALA A 185 7.49 -22.13 15.73
N ALA A 186 8.33 -21.85 14.72
CA ALA A 186 9.24 -22.84 14.15
C ALA A 186 10.27 -23.37 15.17
N ARG A 187 10.74 -22.53 16.10
CA ARG A 187 11.62 -22.98 17.19
C ARG A 187 10.89 -23.89 18.16
N ILE A 188 9.67 -23.52 18.56
CA ILE A 188 8.81 -24.33 19.45
C ILE A 188 8.50 -25.70 18.82
N ASP A 189 8.22 -25.73 17.51
CA ASP A 189 7.92 -26.94 16.73
C ASP A 189 9.08 -27.95 16.66
N THR A 190 10.29 -27.60 17.11
CA THR A 190 11.42 -28.54 17.15
C THR A 190 11.33 -29.58 18.27
N GLY A 191 10.47 -29.37 19.27
CA GLY A 191 10.23 -30.33 20.36
C GLY A 191 9.40 -31.53 19.90
N PRO A 192 9.93 -32.78 19.91
CA PRO A 192 9.21 -33.95 19.43
C PRO A 192 7.90 -34.22 20.20
N GLU A 193 7.89 -33.94 21.50
CA GLU A 193 6.74 -34.12 22.39
C GLU A 193 5.60 -33.11 22.10
N LEU A 194 5.96 -31.89 21.67
CA LEU A 194 4.99 -30.88 21.27
C LEU A 194 4.30 -31.21 19.94
N ARG A 195 4.94 -32.01 19.09
CA ARG A 195 4.41 -32.44 17.80
C ARG A 195 3.08 -33.21 17.93
N GLU A 196 2.87 -33.88 19.06
CA GLU A 196 1.62 -34.58 19.39
C GLU A 196 0.42 -33.64 19.58
N TRP A 197 0.69 -32.38 19.90
CA TRP A 197 -0.31 -31.32 20.08
C TRP A 197 -0.56 -30.52 18.80
N VAL A 198 0.23 -30.74 17.76
CA VAL A 198 0.04 -30.13 16.44
C VAL A 198 -1.03 -30.91 15.69
N ALA A 199 -2.02 -30.19 15.17
CA ALA A 199 -3.07 -30.75 14.34
C ALA A 199 -2.59 -30.89 12.88
N PRO A 200 -2.46 -32.10 12.33
CA PRO A 200 -2.13 -32.28 10.93
C PRO A 200 -3.30 -31.83 10.05
N ARG A 201 -2.99 -31.21 8.91
CA ARG A 201 -3.98 -30.69 7.96
C ARG A 201 -3.71 -31.23 6.57
N ARG A 202 -4.76 -31.66 5.86
CA ARG A 202 -4.65 -32.01 4.43
C ARG A 202 -4.22 -30.80 3.59
N VAL A 203 -3.35 -31.03 2.62
CA VAL A 203 -2.95 -30.01 1.63
C VAL A 203 -4.17 -29.62 0.78
N PRO A 204 -4.43 -28.33 0.49
CA PRO A 204 -5.74 -27.89 -0.02
C PRO A 204 -6.21 -28.51 -1.34
N PHE A 205 -5.25 -28.84 -2.21
CA PHE A 205 -5.51 -29.43 -3.53
C PHE A 205 -5.38 -30.95 -3.56
N VAL A 206 -5.33 -31.61 -2.40
CA VAL A 206 -5.24 -33.07 -2.30
C VAL A 206 -6.63 -33.62 -2.00
N ARG A 207 -7.15 -34.42 -2.93
CA ARG A 207 -8.48 -35.02 -2.83
C ARG A 207 -8.37 -36.51 -2.52
N GLN A 208 -9.10 -36.94 -1.50
CA GLN A 208 -9.33 -38.35 -1.19
C GLN A 208 -10.65 -38.80 -1.83
N SER A 209 -10.61 -39.84 -2.67
CA SER A 209 -11.77 -40.40 -3.35
C SER A 209 -11.77 -41.92 -3.19
N GLY A 210 -12.60 -42.44 -2.27
CA GLY A 210 -12.62 -43.86 -1.95
C GLY A 210 -11.29 -44.34 -1.38
N THR A 211 -10.60 -45.22 -2.10
CA THR A 211 -9.28 -45.77 -1.76
C THR A 211 -8.11 -45.03 -2.42
N ASP A 212 -8.39 -44.00 -3.21
CA ASP A 212 -7.37 -43.30 -3.99
C ASP A 212 -7.20 -41.85 -3.51
N VAL A 213 -5.98 -41.34 -3.68
CA VAL A 213 -5.63 -39.93 -3.58
C VAL A 213 -5.35 -39.38 -4.96
N THR A 214 -5.89 -38.19 -5.22
CA THR A 214 -5.67 -37.44 -6.46
C THR A 214 -5.07 -36.08 -6.14
N VAL A 215 -4.11 -35.68 -6.97
CA VAL A 215 -3.39 -34.41 -6.90
C VAL A 215 -3.34 -33.85 -8.32
N PRO A 216 -3.67 -32.57 -8.55
CA PRO A 216 -3.64 -31.97 -9.89
C PRO A 216 -2.31 -32.25 -10.61
N GLY A 217 -2.41 -32.72 -11.85
CA GLY A 217 -1.26 -33.03 -12.71
C GLY A 217 -0.50 -34.31 -12.34
N ARG A 218 -1.00 -35.14 -11.41
CA ARG A 218 -0.40 -36.44 -11.07
C ARG A 218 -1.38 -37.60 -11.32
N PRO A 219 -0.86 -38.81 -11.65
CA PRO A 219 -1.69 -40.02 -11.66
C PRO A 219 -2.34 -40.27 -10.31
N ARG A 220 -3.51 -40.94 -10.33
CA ARG A 220 -4.18 -41.45 -9.13
C ARG A 220 -3.25 -42.40 -8.38
N GLN A 221 -3.25 -42.31 -7.05
CA GLN A 221 -2.38 -43.10 -6.18
C GLN A 221 -3.22 -43.84 -5.14
N ALA A 222 -3.01 -45.14 -5.02
CA ALA A 222 -3.68 -45.96 -4.01
C ALA A 222 -3.22 -45.55 -2.60
N LEU A 223 -4.17 -45.56 -1.66
CA LEU A 223 -3.95 -45.25 -0.26
C LEU A 223 -4.33 -46.47 0.60
N ALA A 224 -3.40 -46.93 1.43
CA ALA A 224 -3.66 -48.00 2.39
C ALA A 224 -4.76 -47.62 3.37
N GLU A 225 -5.46 -48.62 3.92
CA GLU A 225 -6.63 -48.40 4.77
C GLU A 225 -6.31 -47.58 6.03
N GLU A 226 -5.17 -47.85 6.66
CA GLU A 226 -4.68 -47.16 7.85
C GLU A 226 -4.37 -45.69 7.54
N ALA A 227 -3.64 -45.44 6.46
CA ALA A 227 -3.29 -44.09 6.01
C ALA A 227 -4.54 -43.29 5.58
N ARG A 228 -5.56 -43.97 5.04
CA ARG A 228 -6.86 -43.40 4.69
C ARG A 228 -7.65 -42.95 5.92
N ALA A 229 -7.68 -43.78 6.96
CA ALA A 229 -8.33 -43.43 8.22
C ALA A 229 -7.65 -42.21 8.87
N VAL A 230 -6.31 -42.15 8.86
CA VAL A 230 -5.55 -41.01 9.37
C VAL A 230 -5.79 -39.75 8.52
N LEU A 231 -5.71 -39.84 7.19
CA LEU A 231 -5.93 -38.71 6.28
C LEU A 231 -7.31 -38.07 6.47
N ALA A 232 -8.35 -38.87 6.73
CA ALA A 232 -9.72 -38.40 6.95
C ALA A 232 -9.86 -37.56 8.23
N LEU A 233 -8.96 -37.72 9.21
CA LEU A 233 -8.96 -36.96 10.47
C LEU A 233 -7.99 -35.76 10.47
N CYS A 234 -7.23 -35.56 9.39
CA CYS A 234 -6.28 -34.44 9.21
C CYS A 234 -7.01 -33.14 8.80
N ASP A 235 -7.84 -32.59 9.69
CA ASP A 235 -8.64 -31.37 9.48
C ASP A 235 -7.91 -30.08 9.89
N GLY A 236 -6.73 -30.18 10.49
CA GLY A 236 -5.97 -29.03 10.99
C GLY A 236 -6.47 -28.47 12.32
N VAL A 237 -7.49 -29.08 12.94
CA VAL A 237 -8.01 -28.70 14.26
C VAL A 237 -7.74 -29.81 15.29
N ARG A 238 -7.85 -31.09 14.89
CA ARG A 238 -7.62 -32.25 15.75
C ARG A 238 -6.12 -32.55 15.90
N PRO A 239 -5.54 -32.45 17.11
CA PRO A 239 -4.15 -32.81 17.37
C PRO A 239 -3.84 -34.27 17.07
N ALA A 240 -2.58 -34.58 16.71
CA ALA A 240 -2.15 -35.96 16.42
C ALA A 240 -2.45 -36.95 17.57
N ARG A 241 -2.34 -36.51 18.83
CA ARG A 241 -2.73 -37.31 20.00
C ARG A 241 -4.21 -37.75 20.01
N GLU A 242 -5.11 -36.89 19.53
CA GLU A 242 -6.54 -37.21 19.46
C GLU A 242 -6.83 -38.15 18.29
N ILE A 243 -6.12 -37.99 17.17
CA ILE A 243 -6.19 -38.94 16.04
C ILE A 243 -5.76 -40.34 16.50
N ARG A 244 -4.67 -40.44 17.25
CA ARG A 244 -4.20 -41.71 17.83
C ARG A 244 -5.18 -42.30 18.83
N ALA A 245 -5.82 -41.48 19.66
CA ALA A 245 -6.86 -41.96 20.57
C ALA A 245 -8.09 -42.49 19.80
N ALA A 246 -8.42 -41.91 18.66
CA ALA A 246 -9.53 -42.34 17.80
C ALA A 246 -9.19 -43.59 16.97
N LEU A 247 -7.91 -43.86 16.71
CA LEU A 247 -7.41 -44.98 15.89
C LEU A 247 -6.35 -45.80 16.65
N PRO A 248 -6.72 -46.54 17.72
CA PRO A 248 -5.76 -47.19 18.62
C PRO A 248 -4.96 -48.32 17.96
N ASP A 249 -5.50 -48.95 16.91
CA ASP A 249 -4.86 -50.06 16.20
C ASP A 249 -3.99 -49.60 15.01
N VAL A 250 -3.86 -48.28 14.80
CA VAL A 250 -3.09 -47.69 13.70
C VAL A 250 -1.85 -46.99 14.24
N ASP A 251 -0.70 -47.23 13.61
CA ASP A 251 0.49 -46.40 13.82
C ASP A 251 0.31 -45.03 13.15
N VAL A 252 -0.40 -44.14 13.85
CA VAL A 252 -0.74 -42.79 13.38
C VAL A 252 0.52 -41.98 13.08
N SER A 253 1.59 -42.12 13.85
CA SER A 253 2.83 -41.37 13.66
C SER A 253 3.53 -41.79 12.36
N ALA A 254 3.65 -43.09 12.09
CA ALA A 254 4.20 -43.59 10.84
C ALA A 254 3.33 -43.21 9.63
N ALA A 255 2.01 -43.30 9.76
CA ALA A 255 1.07 -42.89 8.72
C ALA A 255 1.19 -41.38 8.41
N LEU A 256 1.22 -40.52 9.43
CA LEU A 256 1.42 -39.08 9.25
C LEU A 256 2.78 -38.77 8.59
N ALA A 257 3.85 -39.47 8.97
CA ALA A 257 5.16 -39.31 8.35
C ALA A 257 5.14 -39.64 6.85
N ASP A 258 4.49 -40.75 6.44
CA ASP A 258 4.32 -41.10 5.03
C ASP A 258 3.46 -40.05 4.28
N LEU A 259 2.33 -39.63 4.85
CA LEU A 259 1.46 -38.61 4.27
C LEU A 259 2.19 -37.27 4.07
N VAL A 260 3.04 -36.87 5.02
CA VAL A 260 3.89 -35.68 4.92
C VAL A 260 4.96 -35.85 3.85
N ALA A 261 5.64 -37.00 3.79
CA ALA A 261 6.66 -37.29 2.79
C ALA A 261 6.09 -37.22 1.35
N ARG A 262 4.84 -37.66 1.18
CA ARG A 262 4.08 -37.57 -0.08
C ARG A 262 3.54 -36.17 -0.38
N ARG A 263 3.64 -35.24 0.57
CA ARG A 263 3.08 -33.88 0.51
C ARG A 263 1.55 -33.88 0.40
N TRP A 264 0.89 -34.81 1.09
CA TRP A 264 -0.57 -34.88 1.18
C TRP A 264 -1.11 -34.20 2.43
N VAL A 265 -0.30 -34.13 3.48
CA VAL A 265 -0.59 -33.50 4.76
C VAL A 265 0.54 -32.56 5.15
N VAL A 266 0.17 -31.46 5.79
CA VAL A 266 1.08 -30.60 6.55
C VAL A 266 0.93 -30.95 8.02
N TRP A 267 2.01 -31.34 8.68
CA TRP A 267 2.07 -31.60 10.11
C TRP A 267 3.21 -30.78 10.72
N LYS A 268 2.89 -29.52 10.99
CA LYS A 268 3.80 -28.46 11.44
C LYS A 268 2.98 -27.41 12.20
N LEU A 269 3.52 -26.83 13.28
CA LEU A 269 2.93 -25.66 13.90
C LEU A 269 3.00 -24.45 12.95
N GLU A 270 1.88 -24.13 12.33
CA GLU A 270 1.70 -22.94 11.48
C GLU A 270 0.79 -21.94 12.16
N VAL A 271 1.25 -20.69 12.29
CA VAL A 271 0.44 -19.58 12.79
C VAL A 271 -0.39 -19.04 11.63
N PRO A 272 -1.67 -18.69 11.79
CA PRO A 272 -2.45 -18.00 10.77
C PRO A 272 -1.90 -16.61 10.43
N ALA A 273 -2.31 -16.09 9.28
CA ALA A 273 -2.05 -14.72 8.90
C ALA A 273 -2.99 -13.76 9.64
N GLY A 274 -2.44 -12.71 10.25
CA GLY A 274 -3.21 -11.66 10.91
C GLY A 274 -2.31 -10.55 11.43
N ALA A 275 -2.90 -9.48 11.94
CA ALA A 275 -2.16 -8.39 12.60
C ALA A 275 -1.59 -8.80 13.96
N ARG A 276 -2.19 -9.81 14.60
CA ARG A 276 -1.86 -10.27 15.95
C ARG A 276 -1.53 -11.77 16.01
N PRO A 277 -0.52 -12.22 15.26
CA PRO A 277 -0.14 -13.63 15.18
C PRO A 277 0.24 -14.22 16.55
N GLU A 278 0.75 -13.39 17.46
CA GLU A 278 1.11 -13.77 18.84
C GLU A 278 -0.08 -14.31 19.63
N ARG A 279 -1.28 -13.77 19.41
CA ARG A 279 -2.51 -14.20 20.11
C ARG A 279 -2.88 -15.64 19.75
N TYR A 280 -2.72 -16.02 18.48
CA TYR A 280 -2.96 -17.40 18.06
C TYR A 280 -1.93 -18.35 18.65
N LEU A 281 -0.64 -17.98 18.61
CA LEU A 281 0.42 -18.82 19.18
C LEU A 281 0.19 -19.06 20.68
N ARG A 282 -0.19 -18.01 21.42
CA ARG A 282 -0.59 -18.11 22.83
C ARG A 282 -1.76 -19.07 23.03
N ALA A 283 -2.85 -18.89 22.28
CA ALA A 283 -4.02 -19.76 22.37
C ALA A 283 -3.71 -21.23 22.02
N TRP A 284 -2.76 -21.49 21.11
CA TRP A 284 -2.27 -22.84 20.85
C TRP A 284 -1.47 -23.41 22.02
N LEU A 285 -0.54 -22.63 22.60
CA LEU A 285 0.24 -23.04 23.77
C LEU A 285 -0.66 -23.33 24.99
N ASP A 286 -1.72 -22.55 25.19
CA ASP A 286 -2.66 -22.75 26.29
C ASP A 286 -3.46 -24.06 26.15
N ARG A 287 -3.68 -24.55 24.92
CA ARG A 287 -4.31 -25.85 24.64
C ARG A 287 -3.39 -27.04 24.89
N VAL A 288 -2.08 -26.83 25.01
CA VAL A 288 -1.13 -27.87 25.44
C VAL A 288 -1.39 -28.13 26.92
N GLY A 289 -2.10 -29.22 27.22
CA GLY A 289 -2.50 -29.58 28.58
C GLY A 289 -1.36 -30.05 29.50
N ASP A 290 -0.18 -30.30 28.94
CA ASP A 290 1.03 -30.58 29.72
C ASP A 290 1.74 -29.25 30.09
N ALA A 291 1.81 -28.98 31.39
CA ALA A 291 2.37 -27.74 31.92
C ALA A 291 3.88 -27.61 31.65
N GLU A 292 4.63 -28.72 31.71
CA GLU A 292 6.08 -28.70 31.51
C GLU A 292 6.43 -28.47 30.04
N LEU A 293 5.64 -29.05 29.13
CA LEU A 293 5.85 -28.87 27.69
C LEU A 293 5.53 -27.44 27.21
N ARG A 294 4.48 -26.81 27.75
CA ARG A 294 4.08 -25.46 27.29
C ARG A 294 4.87 -24.33 27.92
N ALA A 295 5.41 -24.52 29.14
CA ALA A 295 6.03 -23.45 29.91
C ALA A 295 7.19 -22.74 29.17
N PRO A 296 8.12 -23.43 28.48
CA PRO A 296 9.19 -22.77 27.73
C PRO A 296 8.66 -21.91 26.57
N GLY A 297 7.67 -22.41 25.83
CA GLY A 297 7.06 -21.68 24.72
C GLY A 297 6.32 -20.43 25.18
N LEU A 298 5.55 -20.53 26.28
CA LEU A 298 4.88 -19.38 26.90
C LEU A 298 5.89 -18.37 27.42
N ALA A 299 6.94 -18.80 28.12
CA ALA A 299 7.97 -17.90 28.63
C ALA A 299 8.70 -17.14 27.51
N ALA A 300 8.98 -17.81 26.38
CA ALA A 300 9.58 -17.18 25.20
C ALA A 300 8.64 -16.17 24.55
N LEU A 301 7.35 -16.50 24.41
CA LEU A 301 6.35 -15.58 23.87
C LEU A 301 6.13 -14.36 24.78
N ASP A 302 6.02 -14.58 26.09
CA ASP A 302 5.89 -13.51 27.08
C ASP A 302 7.10 -12.56 27.06
N ALA A 303 8.30 -13.07 26.82
CA ALA A 303 9.50 -12.23 26.68
C ALA A 303 9.39 -11.30 25.48
N LEU A 304 9.02 -11.83 24.31
CA LEU A 304 8.81 -11.00 23.12
C LEU A 304 7.69 -9.98 23.31
N GLU A 305 6.55 -10.39 23.89
CA GLU A 305 5.43 -9.47 24.15
C GLU A 305 5.84 -8.34 25.10
N ARG A 306 6.55 -8.64 26.20
CA ARG A 306 7.12 -7.60 27.07
C ARG A 306 8.09 -6.69 26.31
N GLY A 307 8.90 -7.24 25.40
CA GLY A 307 9.80 -6.44 24.55
C GLY A 307 9.05 -5.49 23.61
N ARG A 308 7.97 -5.97 22.98
CA ARG A 308 7.05 -5.14 22.19
C ARG A 308 6.40 -4.05 23.04
N ASP A 309 5.96 -4.38 24.26
CA ASP A 309 5.30 -3.43 25.15
C ASP A 309 6.27 -2.32 25.59
N ARG A 310 7.54 -2.67 25.90
CA ARG A 310 8.61 -1.67 26.13
C ARG A 310 8.84 -0.77 24.91
N VAL A 311 8.74 -1.29 23.70
CA VAL A 311 8.83 -0.48 22.46
C VAL A 311 7.62 0.46 22.35
N ALA A 312 6.42 0.02 22.71
CA ALA A 312 5.21 0.83 22.69
C ALA A 312 5.23 1.96 23.75
N GLU A 313 5.80 1.69 24.93
CA GLU A 313 5.93 2.64 26.04
C GLU A 313 7.14 3.59 25.90
N ALA A 314 8.03 3.34 24.93
CA ALA A 314 9.25 4.11 24.76
C ALA A 314 8.95 5.57 24.38
N ALA A 315 9.30 6.50 25.29
CA ALA A 315 9.17 7.93 25.05
C ALA A 315 10.47 8.52 24.48
N GLY A 316 10.42 8.95 23.23
CA GLY A 316 11.54 9.62 22.56
C GLY A 316 12.56 8.67 21.91
N PRO A 317 13.49 9.22 21.11
CA PRO A 317 14.30 8.44 20.19
C PRO A 317 15.31 7.51 20.89
N GLU A 318 15.92 7.93 21.99
CA GLU A 318 16.90 7.10 22.72
C GLU A 318 16.24 5.87 23.34
N ALA A 319 15.12 6.07 24.07
CA ALA A 319 14.38 4.98 24.68
C ALA A 319 13.87 3.99 23.63
N LEU A 320 13.36 4.51 22.49
CA LEU A 320 12.90 3.68 21.38
C LEU A 320 14.03 2.85 20.77
N VAL A 321 15.20 3.44 20.54
CA VAL A 321 16.36 2.71 20.01
C VAL A 321 16.80 1.61 20.97
N THR A 322 16.85 1.88 22.27
CA THR A 322 17.18 0.87 23.29
C THR A 322 16.15 -0.25 23.29
N ALA A 323 14.86 0.07 23.39
CA ALA A 323 13.78 -0.94 23.44
C ALA A 323 13.77 -1.83 22.19
N LEU A 324 13.95 -1.26 21.00
CA LEU A 324 14.06 -2.03 19.76
C LEU A 324 15.30 -2.91 19.74
N THR A 325 16.44 -2.42 20.24
CA THR A 325 17.69 -3.20 20.28
C THR A 325 17.57 -4.37 21.26
N ASP A 326 16.98 -4.14 22.43
CA ASP A 326 16.77 -5.18 23.43
C ASP A 326 15.82 -6.27 22.92
N LEU A 327 14.70 -5.88 22.30
CA LEU A 327 13.76 -6.82 21.68
C LEU A 327 14.44 -7.67 20.60
N GLU A 328 15.30 -7.06 19.78
CA GLU A 328 16.06 -7.78 18.75
C GLU A 328 17.07 -8.77 19.35
N GLY A 329 17.75 -8.38 20.43
CA GLY A 329 18.65 -9.26 21.16
C GLY A 329 17.94 -10.47 21.78
N GLU A 330 16.81 -10.23 22.46
CA GLU A 330 15.96 -11.29 23.01
C GLU A 330 15.43 -12.23 21.91
N PHE A 331 14.97 -11.68 20.79
CA PHE A 331 14.50 -12.47 19.66
C PHE A 331 15.59 -13.38 19.08
N VAL A 332 16.80 -12.86 18.87
CA VAL A 332 17.93 -13.66 18.35
C VAL A 332 18.29 -14.76 19.34
N ALA A 333 18.33 -14.46 20.64
CA ALA A 333 18.63 -15.44 21.67
C ALA A 333 17.59 -16.58 21.74
N LEU A 334 16.31 -16.27 21.54
CA LEU A 334 15.21 -17.23 21.59
C LEU A 334 15.08 -18.07 20.31
N THR A 335 15.32 -17.47 19.14
CA THR A 335 14.96 -18.07 17.84
C THR A 335 16.15 -18.45 16.97
N GLU A 336 17.37 -18.03 17.33
CA GLU A 336 18.59 -18.19 16.53
C GLU A 336 18.46 -17.59 15.10
N THR A 337 17.47 -16.71 14.89
CA THR A 337 17.17 -16.07 13.61
C THR A 337 17.57 -14.60 13.66
N ALA A 338 18.10 -14.06 12.56
CA ALA A 338 18.44 -12.64 12.47
C ALA A 338 17.19 -11.75 12.67
N ALA A 339 17.32 -10.72 13.51
CA ALA A 339 16.20 -9.86 13.88
C ALA A 339 15.76 -8.84 12.80
N VAL A 340 16.52 -8.74 11.71
CA VAL A 340 16.20 -7.88 10.57
C VAL A 340 16.37 -8.68 9.29
N ARG A 341 15.32 -8.70 8.46
CA ARG A 341 15.41 -9.28 7.12
C ARG A 341 16.24 -8.37 6.20
N GLU A 342 17.17 -8.97 5.48
CA GLU A 342 17.99 -8.25 4.50
C GLU A 342 17.13 -7.64 3.39
N LYS A 343 17.57 -6.49 2.89
CA LYS A 343 16.93 -5.84 1.75
C LYS A 343 17.39 -6.52 0.47
N ALA A 344 16.64 -7.51 0.00
CA ALA A 344 16.82 -8.14 -1.30
C ALA A 344 15.61 -7.83 -2.20
N ALA A 345 15.78 -8.02 -3.51
CA ALA A 345 14.70 -7.82 -4.49
C ALA A 345 13.47 -8.73 -4.24
N GLY A 346 13.59 -9.77 -3.41
CA GLY A 346 12.53 -10.70 -3.04
C GLY A 346 11.97 -10.57 -1.62
N THR A 347 12.46 -9.65 -0.79
CA THR A 347 12.02 -9.53 0.61
C THR A 347 10.66 -8.84 0.70
N ALA A 348 9.69 -9.46 1.40
CA ALA A 348 8.39 -8.85 1.67
C ALA A 348 8.52 -7.53 2.48
N PRO A 349 7.51 -6.63 2.40
CA PRO A 349 7.45 -5.46 3.28
C PRO A 349 7.48 -5.85 4.77
N CYS A 350 7.91 -4.95 5.67
CA CYS A 350 8.08 -5.20 7.12
C CYS A 350 9.31 -6.05 7.49
N ARG A 351 10.51 -5.49 7.32
CA ARG A 351 11.79 -6.17 7.60
C ARG A 351 12.18 -6.24 9.08
N ALA A 352 11.61 -5.38 9.91
CA ALA A 352 11.83 -5.37 11.36
C ALA A 352 10.87 -6.34 12.07
N LEU A 353 11.16 -6.66 13.34
CA LEU A 353 10.32 -7.53 14.17
C LEU A 353 8.95 -6.94 14.47
N VAL A 354 8.89 -5.62 14.64
CA VAL A 354 7.68 -4.87 15.00
C VAL A 354 7.50 -3.66 14.10
N TYR A 355 6.27 -3.18 14.02
CA TYR A 355 5.90 -1.94 13.35
C TYR A 355 4.83 -1.20 14.18
N SER A 356 4.78 0.12 14.04
CA SER A 356 3.77 0.96 14.67
C SER A 356 2.80 1.49 13.63
N ASP A 357 1.51 1.38 13.94
CA ASP A 357 0.44 2.13 13.29
C ASP A 357 -0.18 3.09 14.29
N CYS A 358 -0.47 4.32 13.86
CA CYS A 358 -1.05 5.36 14.73
C CYS A 358 -2.37 5.87 14.15
N ARG A 359 -3.28 6.26 15.03
CA ARG A 359 -4.53 6.96 14.70
C ARG A 359 -4.34 8.46 14.90
N ARG A 360 -4.67 9.26 13.88
CA ARG A 360 -4.64 10.73 13.94
C ARG A 360 -5.69 11.23 14.92
N ALA A 361 -5.38 12.29 15.68
CA ALA A 361 -6.34 12.93 16.56
C ALA A 361 -7.36 13.76 15.78
N ALA A 362 -6.89 14.58 14.83
CA ALA A 362 -7.77 15.40 14.01
C ALA A 362 -8.67 14.56 13.10
N THR A 363 -9.94 14.96 13.01
CA THR A 363 -10.95 14.37 12.11
C THR A 363 -11.51 15.44 11.17
N ALA A 364 -12.21 15.02 10.10
CA ALA A 364 -12.81 15.94 9.14
C ALA A 364 -14.27 15.60 8.86
N THR A 365 -15.11 16.63 8.69
CA THR A 365 -16.47 16.51 8.17
C THR A 365 -16.54 17.19 6.80
N LEU A 366 -17.01 16.49 5.77
CA LEU A 366 -17.22 17.04 4.43
C LEU A 366 -18.70 17.38 4.21
N GLY A 367 -18.94 18.61 3.78
CA GLY A 367 -20.26 19.15 3.49
C GLY A 367 -20.66 19.08 2.02
N ARG A 368 -21.84 19.63 1.73
CA ARG A 368 -22.47 19.62 0.40
C ARG A 368 -21.59 20.16 -0.73
N THR A 369 -20.87 21.26 -0.50
CA THR A 369 -20.03 21.89 -1.53
C THR A 369 -18.93 20.97 -2.03
N VAL A 370 -18.29 20.21 -1.13
CA VAL A 370 -17.24 19.23 -1.50
C VAL A 370 -17.86 18.02 -2.18
N HIS A 371 -19.00 17.56 -1.67
CA HIS A 371 -19.77 16.45 -2.26
C HIS A 371 -20.18 16.73 -3.71
N GLU A 372 -20.75 17.91 -4.00
CA GLU A 372 -21.14 18.31 -5.37
C GLU A 372 -19.93 18.40 -6.31
N ALA A 373 -18.77 18.84 -5.82
CA ALA A 373 -17.53 18.90 -6.59
C ALA A 373 -16.97 17.52 -6.97
N LEU A 374 -17.47 16.41 -6.38
CA LEU A 374 -17.11 15.04 -6.76
C LEU A 374 -17.86 14.53 -7.99
N ALA A 375 -18.80 15.28 -8.58
CA ALA A 375 -19.55 14.85 -9.76
C ALA A 375 -18.67 14.27 -10.89
N PRO A 376 -17.48 14.82 -11.19
CA PRO A 376 -16.60 14.27 -12.23
C PRO A 376 -15.97 12.90 -11.91
N LEU A 377 -16.18 12.36 -10.69
CA LEU A 377 -15.82 10.97 -10.41
C LEU A 377 -16.71 9.98 -11.15
N ASP A 378 -17.99 10.27 -11.36
CA ASP A 378 -18.93 9.33 -11.98
C ASP A 378 -18.43 8.76 -13.33
N PRO A 379 -17.97 9.57 -14.31
CA PRO A 379 -17.41 9.03 -15.54
C PRO A 379 -16.13 8.20 -15.33
N LEU A 380 -15.26 8.59 -14.38
CA LEU A 380 -14.05 7.83 -14.07
C LEU A 380 -14.42 6.45 -13.51
N LEU A 381 -15.34 6.41 -12.56
CA LEU A 381 -15.82 5.18 -11.92
C LEU A 381 -16.53 4.28 -12.92
N THR A 382 -17.39 4.85 -13.78
CA THR A 382 -18.05 4.13 -14.88
C THR A 382 -17.03 3.48 -15.83
N SER A 383 -15.98 4.21 -16.23
CA SER A 383 -14.94 3.65 -17.09
C SER A 383 -14.12 2.55 -16.40
N ALA A 384 -13.91 2.63 -15.08
CA ALA A 384 -13.28 1.56 -14.31
C ALA A 384 -14.17 0.31 -14.18
N GLY A 385 -15.49 0.50 -14.07
CA GLY A 385 -16.48 -0.58 -14.13
C GLY A 385 -16.43 -1.32 -15.48
N TRP A 386 -16.35 -0.59 -16.59
CA TRP A 386 -16.13 -1.18 -17.92
C TRP A 386 -14.82 -1.97 -17.99
N LEU A 387 -13.73 -1.40 -17.48
CA LEU A 387 -12.40 -2.01 -17.51
C LEU A 387 -12.36 -3.35 -16.76
N THR A 388 -12.97 -3.40 -15.58
CA THR A 388 -13.05 -4.61 -14.75
C THR A 388 -13.94 -5.68 -15.37
N ALA A 389 -15.10 -5.31 -15.92
CA ALA A 389 -15.97 -6.23 -16.64
C ALA A 389 -15.24 -6.86 -17.85
N ARG A 390 -14.59 -6.05 -18.68
CA ARG A 390 -13.84 -6.53 -19.86
C ARG A 390 -12.66 -7.42 -19.51
N LEU A 391 -11.95 -7.12 -18.42
CA LEU A 391 -10.88 -7.98 -17.93
C LEU A 391 -11.42 -9.33 -17.45
N ALA A 392 -12.53 -9.33 -16.71
CA ALA A 392 -13.17 -10.55 -16.24
C ALA A 392 -13.65 -11.41 -17.41
N ASP A 393 -14.31 -10.82 -18.41
CA ASP A 393 -14.78 -11.53 -19.62
C ASP A 393 -13.63 -12.21 -20.37
N ALA A 394 -12.51 -11.50 -20.56
CA ALA A 394 -11.34 -12.03 -21.26
C ALA A 394 -10.75 -13.26 -20.53
N VAL A 395 -10.54 -13.14 -19.21
CA VAL A 395 -9.99 -14.22 -18.40
C VAL A 395 -10.96 -15.39 -18.28
N MET A 396 -12.24 -15.12 -18.02
CA MET A 396 -13.25 -16.16 -17.85
C MET A 396 -13.61 -16.86 -19.16
N GLY A 397 -13.52 -16.17 -20.30
CA GLY A 397 -13.63 -16.80 -21.62
C GLY A 397 -12.68 -17.98 -21.78
N ARG A 398 -11.39 -17.79 -21.46
CA ARG A 398 -10.39 -18.86 -21.50
C ARG A 398 -10.61 -19.89 -20.39
N ALA A 399 -11.04 -19.46 -19.21
CA ALA A 399 -11.32 -20.37 -18.11
C ALA A 399 -12.46 -21.36 -18.47
N ARG A 400 -13.50 -20.91 -19.19
CA ARG A 400 -14.56 -21.79 -19.71
C ARG A 400 -14.04 -22.87 -20.65
N GLU A 401 -13.08 -22.55 -21.52
CA GLU A 401 -12.45 -23.56 -22.40
C GLU A 401 -11.69 -24.61 -21.60
N VAL A 402 -10.94 -24.19 -20.57
CA VAL A 402 -10.26 -25.10 -19.65
C VAL A 402 -11.26 -26.00 -18.93
N TYR A 403 -12.35 -25.44 -18.43
CA TYR A 403 -13.41 -26.19 -17.77
C TYR A 403 -13.99 -27.27 -18.70
N ARG A 404 -14.43 -26.92 -19.91
CA ARG A 404 -15.05 -27.86 -20.85
C ARG A 404 -14.14 -29.04 -21.18
N ARG A 405 -12.83 -28.79 -21.33
CA ARG A 405 -11.83 -29.85 -21.55
C ARG A 405 -11.67 -30.79 -20.35
N LEU A 406 -11.75 -30.26 -19.12
CA LEU A 406 -11.72 -31.07 -17.90
C LEU A 406 -13.03 -31.84 -17.73
N ALA A 407 -14.17 -31.19 -17.95
CA ALA A 407 -15.51 -31.76 -17.82
C ALA A 407 -15.74 -32.93 -18.78
N ALA A 408 -15.13 -32.91 -19.97
CA ALA A 408 -15.14 -34.02 -20.91
C ALA A 408 -14.48 -35.31 -20.37
N GLN A 409 -13.69 -35.22 -19.29
CA GLN A 409 -13.02 -36.35 -18.65
C GLN A 409 -13.72 -36.80 -17.35
N GLY A 410 -14.74 -36.07 -16.90
CA GLY A 410 -15.49 -36.34 -15.67
C GLY A 410 -15.77 -35.07 -14.86
N PRO A 411 -16.33 -35.23 -13.64
CA PRO A 411 -16.58 -34.11 -12.72
C PRO A 411 -15.30 -33.31 -12.44
N VAL A 412 -15.43 -31.99 -12.35
CA VAL A 412 -14.32 -31.06 -12.17
C VAL A 412 -14.32 -30.51 -10.74
N ASP A 413 -13.23 -30.75 -10.01
CA ASP A 413 -12.97 -30.05 -8.75
C ASP A 413 -12.19 -28.75 -8.97
N LEU A 414 -12.31 -27.82 -8.03
CA LEU A 414 -11.71 -26.49 -8.12
C LEU A 414 -10.19 -26.54 -8.10
N ALA A 415 -9.57 -27.52 -7.44
CA ALA A 415 -8.12 -27.66 -7.47
C ALA A 415 -7.64 -27.99 -8.90
N ALA A 416 -8.20 -29.02 -9.53
CA ALA A 416 -7.87 -29.38 -10.91
C ALA A 416 -8.10 -28.22 -11.89
N PHE A 417 -9.22 -27.51 -11.73
CA PHE A 417 -9.55 -26.33 -12.52
C PHE A 417 -8.53 -25.19 -12.34
N TRP A 418 -8.24 -24.80 -11.10
CA TRP A 418 -7.31 -23.73 -10.77
C TRP A 418 -5.91 -23.98 -11.35
N PHE A 419 -5.36 -25.18 -11.14
CA PHE A 419 -4.04 -25.54 -11.65
C PHE A 419 -4.00 -25.56 -13.19
N ALA A 420 -5.07 -26.00 -13.85
CA ALA A 420 -5.17 -25.99 -15.30
C ALA A 420 -5.29 -24.56 -15.89
N CYS A 421 -5.77 -23.59 -15.11
CA CYS A 421 -5.84 -22.18 -15.49
C CYS A 421 -4.53 -21.40 -15.28
N MET A 422 -3.54 -21.93 -14.54
CA MET A 422 -2.27 -21.23 -14.25
C MET A 422 -1.53 -20.68 -15.50
N PRO A 423 -1.47 -21.38 -16.65
CA PRO A 423 -0.85 -20.83 -17.86
C PRO A 423 -1.57 -19.59 -18.41
N ILE A 424 -2.90 -19.50 -18.21
CA ILE A 424 -3.69 -18.32 -18.60
C ILE A 424 -3.29 -17.13 -17.71
N LEU A 425 -3.27 -17.35 -16.39
CA LEU A 425 -3.01 -16.31 -15.39
C LEU A 425 -1.60 -15.73 -15.49
N HIS A 426 -0.60 -16.51 -15.90
CA HIS A 426 0.79 -16.06 -16.00
C HIS A 426 1.22 -15.57 -17.39
N GLY A 427 0.46 -15.86 -18.44
CA GLY A 427 0.83 -15.54 -19.83
C GLY A 427 -0.24 -14.73 -20.55
N ALA A 428 -1.30 -15.40 -20.98
CA ALA A 428 -2.32 -14.82 -21.86
C ALA A 428 -3.03 -13.61 -21.23
N ALA A 429 -3.40 -13.69 -19.95
CA ALA A 429 -4.08 -12.61 -19.24
C ALA A 429 -3.26 -11.31 -19.22
N ARG A 430 -1.91 -11.42 -19.18
CA ARG A 430 -1.03 -10.26 -19.20
C ARG A 430 -1.00 -9.56 -20.57
N ALA A 431 -1.01 -10.33 -21.65
CA ALA A 431 -1.07 -9.76 -23.00
C ALA A 431 -2.41 -9.07 -23.24
N GLU A 432 -3.52 -9.73 -22.88
CA GLU A 432 -4.87 -9.16 -22.99
C GLU A 432 -5.03 -7.92 -22.13
N SER A 433 -4.47 -7.90 -20.91
CA SER A 433 -4.51 -6.71 -20.06
C SER A 433 -3.77 -5.52 -20.69
N ALA A 434 -2.67 -5.77 -21.43
CA ALA A 434 -1.93 -4.71 -22.10
C ALA A 434 -2.69 -4.14 -23.31
N GLU A 435 -3.34 -5.00 -24.09
CA GLU A 435 -4.22 -4.57 -25.19
C GLU A 435 -5.43 -3.78 -24.67
N LEU A 436 -6.07 -4.28 -23.61
CA LEU A 436 -7.18 -3.59 -22.95
C LEU A 436 -6.76 -2.22 -22.39
N GLN A 437 -5.56 -2.12 -21.81
CA GLN A 437 -5.02 -0.83 -21.36
C GLN A 437 -4.81 0.15 -22.52
N GLN A 438 -4.29 -0.32 -23.66
CA GLN A 438 -4.13 0.54 -24.84
C GLN A 438 -5.47 1.01 -25.39
N GLU A 439 -6.47 0.13 -25.43
CA GLU A 439 -7.84 0.51 -25.82
C GLU A 439 -8.43 1.54 -24.85
N PHE A 440 -8.30 1.32 -23.54
CA PHE A 440 -8.78 2.23 -22.51
C PHE A 440 -8.16 3.63 -22.64
N ARG A 441 -6.83 3.71 -22.79
CA ARG A 441 -6.10 4.97 -23.02
C ARG A 441 -6.56 5.67 -24.28
N ARG A 442 -6.72 4.95 -25.40
CA ARG A 442 -7.16 5.51 -26.68
C ARG A 442 -8.56 6.13 -26.58
N ARG A 443 -9.48 5.47 -25.88
CA ARG A 443 -10.84 5.98 -25.65
C ARG A 443 -10.81 7.26 -24.81
N TRP A 444 -10.05 7.28 -23.71
CA TRP A 444 -9.88 8.48 -22.89
C TRP A 444 -9.17 9.63 -23.61
N ASP A 445 -8.15 9.34 -24.41
CA ASP A 445 -7.45 10.34 -25.23
C ASP A 445 -8.42 11.01 -26.23
N ALA A 446 -9.32 10.23 -26.84
CA ALA A 446 -10.36 10.76 -27.72
C ALA A 446 -11.42 11.62 -26.98
N ILE A 447 -11.72 11.30 -25.71
CA ILE A 447 -12.70 12.04 -24.90
C ILE A 447 -12.10 13.35 -24.39
N LEU A 448 -10.88 13.31 -23.85
CA LEU A 448 -10.23 14.49 -23.28
C LEU A 448 -9.66 15.41 -24.36
N ALA A 449 -9.21 14.82 -25.48
CA ALA A 449 -8.67 15.48 -26.67
C ALA A 449 -7.82 16.73 -26.35
N PRO A 450 -6.80 16.63 -25.48
CA PRO A 450 -6.03 17.79 -25.05
C PRO A 450 -5.31 18.45 -26.25
N PRO A 451 -5.48 19.76 -26.50
CA PRO A 451 -4.83 20.40 -27.63
C PRO A 451 -3.29 20.33 -27.50
N PRO A 452 -2.55 20.08 -28.60
CA PRO A 452 -1.10 19.96 -28.54
C PRO A 452 -0.42 21.19 -27.93
N GLY A 453 0.55 20.98 -27.05
CA GLY A 453 1.33 22.04 -26.42
C GLY A 453 0.58 22.85 -25.35
N THR A 454 -0.69 22.53 -25.04
CA THR A 454 -1.38 23.16 -23.92
C THR A 454 -0.89 22.61 -22.59
N ARG A 455 -0.79 23.48 -21.59
CA ARG A 455 -0.36 23.12 -20.23
C ARG A 455 -1.52 22.78 -19.30
N ARG A 456 -2.67 23.40 -19.55
CA ARG A 456 -3.88 23.25 -18.73
C ARG A 456 -5.07 23.08 -19.64
N VAL A 457 -5.84 22.04 -19.39
CA VAL A 457 -7.09 21.71 -20.07
C VAL A 457 -8.19 21.73 -19.01
N ARG A 458 -9.22 22.55 -19.24
CA ARG A 458 -10.41 22.62 -18.40
C ARG A 458 -11.61 22.24 -19.25
N LEU A 459 -12.33 21.21 -18.82
CA LEU A 459 -13.51 20.69 -19.49
C LEU A 459 -14.69 20.78 -18.52
N PRO A 460 -15.89 21.13 -18.98
CA PRO A 460 -17.07 20.98 -18.16
C PRO A 460 -17.49 19.50 -18.12
N LEU A 461 -18.15 19.06 -17.04
CA LEU A 461 -18.56 17.66 -16.88
C LEU A 461 -19.41 17.15 -18.05
N GLU A 462 -20.33 17.95 -18.60
CA GLU A 462 -21.19 17.54 -19.71
C GLU A 462 -20.41 17.15 -20.97
N ALA A 463 -19.23 17.73 -21.19
CA ALA A 463 -18.36 17.41 -22.32
C ALA A 463 -17.68 16.05 -22.18
N VAL A 464 -17.58 15.53 -20.94
CA VAL A 464 -16.94 14.25 -20.63
C VAL A 464 -17.96 13.15 -20.39
N ALA A 465 -19.03 13.44 -19.65
CA ALA A 465 -20.01 12.45 -19.20
C ALA A 465 -20.73 11.73 -20.35
N GLY A 466 -21.18 12.47 -21.37
CA GLY A 466 -21.85 11.90 -22.55
C GLY A 466 -20.97 10.90 -23.33
N PRO A 467 -19.77 11.32 -23.79
CA PRO A 467 -18.83 10.43 -24.46
C PRO A 467 -18.39 9.22 -23.61
N VAL A 468 -18.24 9.40 -22.30
CA VAL A 468 -17.94 8.27 -21.39
C VAL A 468 -19.10 7.29 -21.33
N ALA A 469 -20.34 7.76 -21.22
CA ALA A 469 -21.52 6.89 -21.24
C ALA A 469 -21.66 6.15 -22.59
N GLU A 470 -21.30 6.78 -23.71
CA GLU A 470 -21.33 6.12 -25.03
C GLU A 470 -20.22 5.07 -25.18
N GLN A 471 -18.99 5.40 -24.79
CA GLN A 471 -17.84 4.52 -25.00
C GLN A 471 -17.70 3.45 -23.93
N PHE A 472 -17.96 3.78 -22.67
CA PHE A 472 -17.77 2.90 -21.52
C PHE A 472 -19.08 2.48 -20.85
N GLY A 473 -20.23 3.00 -21.30
CA GLY A 473 -21.52 2.63 -20.73
C GLY A 473 -21.84 1.14 -20.88
N GLY A 474 -22.58 0.63 -19.91
CA GLY A 474 -22.95 -0.77 -19.79
C GLY A 474 -23.03 -1.19 -18.32
N PRO A 475 -23.55 -2.40 -18.04
CA PRO A 475 -23.41 -2.99 -16.72
C PRO A 475 -21.90 -3.15 -16.44
N GLY A 476 -21.43 -2.53 -15.36
CA GLY A 476 -20.10 -2.78 -14.82
C GLY A 476 -20.00 -4.20 -14.24
N GLY A 477 -18.94 -4.48 -13.50
CA GLY A 477 -18.82 -5.72 -12.73
C GLY A 477 -17.55 -6.49 -13.02
N GLY A 478 -17.66 -7.82 -13.06
CA GLY A 478 -16.53 -8.73 -13.19
C GLY A 478 -16.48 -9.71 -12.02
N TRP A 479 -16.04 -9.27 -10.84
CA TRP A 479 -16.01 -10.08 -9.62
C TRP A 479 -16.48 -9.28 -8.42
N THR A 480 -16.71 -9.93 -7.28
CA THR A 480 -17.28 -9.32 -6.08
C THR A 480 -16.55 -8.04 -5.65
N ALA A 481 -15.21 -8.02 -5.71
CA ALA A 481 -14.42 -6.85 -5.32
C ALA A 481 -14.41 -5.73 -6.39
N ALA A 482 -14.73 -6.02 -7.65
CA ALA A 482 -14.82 -5.03 -8.74
C ALA A 482 -15.92 -3.98 -8.50
N ARG A 483 -16.89 -4.30 -7.64
CA ARG A 483 -17.92 -3.36 -7.19
C ARG A 483 -17.35 -2.20 -6.38
N TYR A 484 -16.15 -2.34 -5.82
CA TYR A 484 -15.50 -1.28 -5.06
C TYR A 484 -14.50 -0.52 -5.89
N LEU A 485 -14.62 0.80 -5.86
CA LEU A 485 -13.65 1.74 -6.38
C LEU A 485 -13.29 2.73 -5.26
N SER A 486 -11.99 2.86 -4.98
CA SER A 486 -11.49 3.68 -3.89
C SER A 486 -10.66 4.84 -4.44
N PRO A 487 -11.27 6.01 -4.73
CA PRO A 487 -10.53 7.19 -5.13
C PRO A 487 -9.86 7.86 -3.93
N ASP A 488 -8.60 8.22 -4.11
CA ASP A 488 -7.82 9.08 -3.23
C ASP A 488 -7.95 10.53 -3.71
N ILE A 489 -8.59 11.39 -2.93
CA ILE A 489 -8.90 12.78 -3.29
C ILE A 489 -8.19 13.74 -2.35
N MET A 490 -7.49 14.73 -2.89
CA MET A 490 -6.95 15.85 -2.11
C MET A 490 -7.80 17.10 -2.36
N ILE A 491 -7.89 17.97 -1.34
CA ILE A 491 -8.51 19.30 -1.48
C ILE A 491 -7.39 20.33 -1.53
N ALA A 492 -7.33 21.12 -2.59
CA ALA A 492 -6.41 22.25 -2.72
C ALA A 492 -7.14 23.54 -2.35
N ALA A 493 -6.91 24.03 -1.13
CA ALA A 493 -7.57 25.23 -0.62
C ALA A 493 -6.73 25.93 0.46
N ALA A 494 -6.86 27.25 0.57
CA ALA A 494 -6.27 28.03 1.66
C ALA A 494 -7.14 27.94 2.93
N GLY A 495 -7.23 26.74 3.51
CA GLY A 495 -8.01 26.45 4.73
C GLY A 495 -9.52 26.31 4.53
N GLU A 496 -10.23 26.03 5.63
CA GLU A 496 -11.67 25.72 5.67
C GLU A 496 -12.55 26.83 5.08
N GLN A 497 -12.21 28.09 5.36
CA GLN A 497 -12.98 29.25 4.86
C GLN A 497 -12.93 29.38 3.33
N ALA A 498 -11.82 29.02 2.69
CA ALA A 498 -11.71 29.02 1.24
C ALA A 498 -12.66 27.97 0.63
N VAL A 499 -12.71 26.77 1.22
CA VAL A 499 -13.63 25.71 0.79
C VAL A 499 -15.08 26.16 0.95
N ALA A 500 -15.43 26.79 2.08
CA ALA A 500 -16.79 27.29 2.33
C ALA A 500 -17.26 28.36 1.34
N ARG A 501 -16.34 29.17 0.79
CA ARG A 501 -16.64 30.13 -0.28
C ARG A 501 -16.64 29.52 -1.69
N GLY A 502 -16.25 28.25 -1.83
CA GLY A 502 -16.07 27.62 -3.13
C GLY A 502 -14.73 27.95 -3.81
N ASP A 503 -13.74 28.45 -3.07
CA ASP A 503 -12.39 28.76 -3.55
C ASP A 503 -11.45 27.55 -3.39
N PHE A 504 -11.77 26.43 -4.06
CA PHE A 504 -10.98 25.21 -4.00
C PHE A 504 -11.03 24.39 -5.29
N GLU A 505 -10.02 23.53 -5.47
CA GLU A 505 -10.00 22.44 -6.46
C GLU A 505 -9.91 21.09 -5.71
N LEU A 506 -10.49 20.05 -6.29
CA LEU A 506 -10.23 18.66 -5.89
C LEU A 506 -9.14 18.10 -6.79
N VAL A 507 -8.32 17.18 -6.27
CA VAL A 507 -7.25 16.54 -7.02
C VAL A 507 -7.36 15.04 -6.85
N LEU A 508 -7.48 14.31 -7.96
CA LEU A 508 -7.38 12.86 -7.94
C LEU A 508 -5.90 12.47 -7.76
N GLY A 509 -5.59 11.86 -6.62
CA GLY A 509 -4.28 11.30 -6.32
C GLY A 509 -4.08 9.97 -7.03
N GLU A 510 -4.95 9.01 -6.73
CA GLU A 510 -4.96 7.64 -7.27
C GLU A 510 -6.40 7.11 -7.29
N LEU A 511 -6.71 6.21 -8.22
CA LEU A 511 -7.97 5.46 -8.22
C LEU A 511 -7.67 3.97 -8.04
N HIS A 512 -7.97 3.44 -6.86
CA HIS A 512 -7.83 2.01 -6.57
C HIS A 512 -9.03 1.26 -7.14
N VAL A 513 -8.81 0.48 -8.20
CA VAL A 513 -9.85 -0.28 -8.89
C VAL A 513 -9.99 -1.68 -8.29
N ALA A 514 -11.23 -2.13 -8.14
CA ALA A 514 -11.60 -3.45 -7.66
C ALA A 514 -11.08 -3.80 -6.25
N ALA A 515 -11.12 -2.82 -5.36
CA ALA A 515 -10.64 -2.96 -4.00
C ALA A 515 -11.37 -2.01 -3.04
N ASN A 516 -11.95 -2.56 -1.97
CA ASN A 516 -12.25 -1.78 -0.77
C ASN A 516 -10.96 -1.58 0.00
N THR A 517 -10.30 -0.45 -0.24
CA THR A 517 -9.00 -0.14 0.39
C THR A 517 -9.08 0.09 1.90
N LEU A 518 -10.25 0.53 2.41
CA LEU A 518 -10.49 0.68 3.85
C LEU A 518 -10.64 -0.65 4.57
N GLY A 519 -10.82 -1.74 3.81
CA GLY A 519 -10.79 -3.09 4.35
C GLY A 519 -9.40 -3.59 4.74
N ALA A 520 -8.32 -2.86 4.43
CA ALA A 520 -6.97 -3.24 4.86
C ALA A 520 -6.80 -3.14 6.38
N SER A 521 -6.05 -4.09 6.96
CA SER A 521 -5.78 -4.22 8.39
C SER A 521 -5.33 -2.91 9.06
N LEU A 522 -4.47 -2.15 8.39
CA LEU A 522 -3.98 -0.85 8.90
C LEU A 522 -5.07 0.21 9.07
N PHE A 523 -6.18 0.13 8.32
CA PHE A 523 -7.32 1.03 8.52
C PHE A 523 -8.25 0.44 9.58
N VAL A 524 -8.64 -0.83 9.41
CA VAL A 524 -9.62 -1.49 10.29
C VAL A 524 -9.19 -1.45 11.75
N HIS A 525 -7.93 -1.75 12.07
CA HIS A 525 -7.47 -1.76 13.46
C HIS A 525 -7.23 -0.36 14.05
N GLN A 526 -7.13 0.66 13.19
CA GLN A 526 -6.99 2.06 13.61
C GLN A 526 -8.34 2.82 13.56
N HIS A 527 -9.44 2.14 13.24
CA HIS A 527 -10.78 2.70 13.34
C HIS A 527 -11.21 2.77 14.82
N PRO A 528 -11.85 3.85 15.28
CA PRO A 528 -12.39 3.92 16.64
C PRO A 528 -13.43 2.84 16.95
N ASP A 529 -14.17 2.39 15.93
CA ASP A 529 -15.18 1.33 16.04
C ASP A 529 -15.21 0.46 14.77
N ALA A 530 -14.44 -0.62 14.73
CA ALA A 530 -14.32 -1.46 13.53
C ALA A 530 -15.66 -2.11 13.10
N GLU A 531 -16.64 -2.22 14.02
CA GLU A 531 -17.97 -2.79 13.71
C GLU A 531 -18.76 -1.90 12.75
N GLU A 532 -18.55 -0.58 12.76
CA GLU A 532 -19.18 0.29 11.75
C GLU A 532 -18.75 -0.05 10.32
N LEU A 533 -17.47 -0.40 10.12
CA LEU A 533 -16.95 -0.80 8.81
C LEU A 533 -17.46 -2.18 8.38
N LEU A 534 -17.68 -3.09 9.34
CA LEU A 534 -18.34 -4.37 9.09
C LEU A 534 -19.81 -4.17 8.72
N GLY A 535 -20.53 -3.28 9.40
CA GLY A 535 -21.92 -2.94 9.05
C GLY A 535 -22.07 -2.32 7.65
N LEU A 536 -21.10 -1.51 7.21
CA LEU A 536 -21.04 -1.05 5.82
C LEU A 536 -20.79 -2.21 4.84
N THR A 537 -19.93 -3.16 5.21
CA THR A 537 -19.68 -4.37 4.41
C THR A 537 -20.92 -5.26 4.33
N ASP A 538 -21.70 -5.37 5.40
CA ASP A 538 -22.98 -6.10 5.42
C ASP A 538 -23.99 -5.54 4.45
N ARG A 539 -24.07 -4.21 4.41
CA ARG A 539 -24.91 -3.51 3.44
C ARG A 539 -24.46 -3.76 2.00
N ASP A 540 -23.15 -3.70 1.75
CA ASP A 540 -22.59 -3.88 0.40
C ASP A 540 -22.77 -5.33 -0.09
N HIS A 541 -22.79 -6.29 0.84
CA HIS A 541 -22.94 -7.72 0.58
C HIS A 541 -24.01 -8.36 1.48
N PRO A 542 -25.30 -8.27 1.12
CA PRO A 542 -26.38 -8.86 1.92
C PRO A 542 -26.28 -10.39 2.09
N GLY A 543 -25.52 -11.06 1.22
CA GLY A 543 -25.20 -12.48 1.31
C GLY A 543 -23.71 -12.73 1.59
N PRO A 544 -23.34 -13.99 1.86
CA PRO A 544 -21.94 -14.36 2.08
C PRO A 544 -21.10 -14.13 0.82
N ARG A 545 -19.81 -13.87 0.99
CA ARG A 545 -18.82 -13.82 -0.09
C ARG A 545 -17.98 -15.07 -0.13
N LEU A 546 -17.38 -15.39 -1.27
CA LEU A 546 -16.30 -16.36 -1.37
C LEU A 546 -14.97 -15.64 -1.54
N MET A 547 -14.01 -15.92 -0.66
CA MET A 547 -12.72 -15.26 -0.63
C MET A 547 -11.59 -16.28 -0.77
N PRO A 548 -10.65 -16.13 -1.72
CA PRO A 548 -9.50 -17.01 -1.79
C PRO A 548 -8.52 -16.70 -0.64
N LEU A 549 -7.99 -17.75 0.00
CA LEU A 549 -6.86 -17.58 0.91
C LEU A 549 -5.62 -17.18 0.14
N LEU A 550 -4.94 -16.16 0.64
CA LEU A 550 -3.74 -15.61 0.05
C LEU A 550 -2.50 -16.03 0.86
N PRO A 551 -1.31 -16.08 0.24
CA PRO A 551 -0.04 -16.20 0.97
C PRO A 551 0.04 -15.20 2.13
N LYS A 552 0.80 -15.54 3.18
CA LYS A 552 1.00 -14.62 4.32
C LYS A 552 1.55 -13.27 3.88
N GLU A 553 2.53 -13.34 2.98
CA GLU A 553 3.24 -12.21 2.40
C GLU A 553 3.54 -12.52 0.94
N HIS A 554 3.62 -11.50 0.09
CA HIS A 554 3.99 -11.66 -1.31
C HIS A 554 4.78 -10.45 -1.82
N ARG A 555 5.73 -10.71 -2.73
CA ARG A 555 6.63 -9.71 -3.34
C ARG A 555 5.89 -8.55 -4.02
N SER A 556 4.68 -8.80 -4.53
CA SER A 556 3.89 -7.81 -5.28
C SER A 556 2.96 -6.97 -4.39
N ARG A 557 3.43 -6.56 -3.20
CA ARG A 557 2.69 -5.70 -2.25
C ARG A 557 1.62 -6.46 -1.43
N LEU A 558 1.93 -7.61 -0.83
CA LEU A 558 1.08 -8.20 0.23
C LEU A 558 1.89 -8.33 1.53
N SER A 559 1.36 -7.76 2.60
CA SER A 559 1.87 -7.88 3.97
C SER A 559 0.71 -7.96 4.96
N ALA A 560 1.00 -8.24 6.23
CA ALA A 560 -0.03 -8.24 7.28
C ALA A 560 -0.83 -6.93 7.34
N ARG A 561 -0.17 -5.77 7.17
CA ARG A 561 -0.78 -4.43 7.25
C ARG A 561 -1.83 -4.14 6.18
N ILE A 562 -1.66 -4.71 4.99
CA ILE A 562 -2.55 -4.47 3.83
C ILE A 562 -3.43 -5.68 3.51
N ARG A 563 -3.43 -6.68 4.40
CA ARG A 563 -4.36 -7.81 4.32
C ARG A 563 -5.78 -7.31 4.56
N HIS A 564 -6.71 -7.81 3.75
CA HIS A 564 -8.13 -7.53 3.95
C HIS A 564 -8.62 -8.14 5.27
N SER A 565 -9.23 -7.31 6.12
CA SER A 565 -9.62 -7.64 7.50
C SER A 565 -11.12 -7.45 7.75
N LEU A 566 -11.87 -6.84 6.83
CA LEU A 566 -13.34 -6.79 6.88
C LEU A 566 -13.92 -8.11 6.39
N VAL A 567 -13.74 -9.15 7.20
CA VAL A 567 -14.13 -10.53 6.90
C VAL A 567 -15.19 -10.94 7.89
N ARG A 568 -16.37 -11.31 7.41
CA ARG A 568 -17.52 -11.58 8.26
C ARG A 568 -17.63 -13.06 8.61
N PRO A 569 -18.33 -13.43 9.69
CA PRO A 569 -18.54 -14.83 10.07
C PRO A 569 -19.22 -15.69 9.00
N GLU A 570 -20.12 -15.12 8.21
CA GLU A 570 -20.86 -15.80 7.14
C GLU A 570 -20.05 -15.98 5.84
N ASP A 571 -18.99 -15.20 5.65
CA ASP A 571 -18.13 -15.28 4.47
C ASP A 571 -17.36 -16.61 4.43
N TYR A 572 -17.18 -17.14 3.22
CA TYR A 572 -16.42 -18.36 2.97
C TYR A 572 -14.99 -18.06 2.59
N TYR A 573 -14.06 -18.86 3.11
CA TYR A 573 -12.71 -18.93 2.58
C TYR A 573 -12.50 -20.19 1.77
N VAL A 574 -11.79 -20.08 0.66
CA VAL A 574 -11.32 -21.22 -0.13
C VAL A 574 -9.80 -21.26 -0.19
N ALA A 575 -9.23 -22.37 0.27
CA ALA A 575 -7.80 -22.63 0.21
C ALA A 575 -7.45 -23.22 -1.16
N LEU A 576 -6.77 -22.44 -2.01
CA LEU A 576 -6.37 -22.88 -3.36
C LEU A 576 -5.03 -23.62 -3.34
N VAL A 577 -4.02 -22.99 -2.73
CA VAL A 577 -2.65 -23.51 -2.60
C VAL A 577 -2.20 -23.33 -1.16
N ASP A 578 -2.22 -22.08 -0.68
CA ASP A 578 -1.89 -21.75 0.69
C ASP A 578 -3.12 -21.90 1.60
N PHE A 579 -2.85 -22.24 2.86
CA PHE A 579 -3.86 -22.23 3.92
C PHE A 579 -3.33 -21.34 5.05
N THR A 580 -3.76 -20.08 5.02
CA THR A 580 -3.26 -19.02 5.91
C THR A 580 -4.29 -18.51 6.91
N ALA A 581 -5.51 -19.05 6.90
CA ALA A 581 -6.52 -18.77 7.92
C ALA A 581 -6.31 -19.64 9.17
N ASP A 582 -7.00 -19.29 10.25
CA ASP A 582 -7.19 -20.18 11.39
C ASP A 582 -7.93 -21.45 10.92
N PRO A 583 -7.34 -22.66 11.09
CA PRO A 583 -8.02 -23.92 10.75
C PRO A 583 -9.36 -24.12 11.46
N GLY A 584 -9.53 -23.55 12.65
CA GLY A 584 -10.78 -23.59 13.40
C GLY A 584 -11.85 -22.64 12.89
N ARG A 585 -11.53 -21.75 11.93
CA ARG A 585 -12.50 -20.81 11.37
C ARG A 585 -13.56 -21.60 10.57
N PRO A 586 -14.86 -21.49 10.93
CA PRO A 586 -15.95 -22.06 10.14
C PRO A 586 -15.91 -21.57 8.69
N ARG A 587 -16.56 -22.31 7.78
CA ARG A 587 -16.71 -21.93 6.36
C ARG A 587 -15.37 -21.74 5.63
N THR A 588 -14.33 -22.45 6.05
CA THR A 588 -13.06 -22.55 5.33
C THR A 588 -13.01 -23.90 4.62
N VAL A 589 -12.96 -23.89 3.29
CA VAL A 589 -13.03 -25.10 2.46
C VAL A 589 -11.75 -25.31 1.66
N LEU A 590 -11.45 -26.56 1.33
CA LEU A 590 -10.29 -26.93 0.52
C LEU A 590 -10.71 -26.99 -0.96
N SER A 591 -9.88 -26.48 -1.86
CA SER A 591 -10.19 -26.47 -3.30
C SER A 591 -10.44 -27.87 -3.88
N ALA A 592 -9.82 -28.91 -3.32
CA ALA A 592 -10.06 -30.30 -3.70
C ALA A 592 -11.51 -30.79 -3.47
N ASP A 593 -12.24 -30.18 -2.53
CA ASP A 593 -13.62 -30.58 -2.16
C ASP A 593 -14.69 -29.72 -2.84
N VAL A 594 -14.29 -28.63 -3.50
CA VAL A 594 -15.20 -27.70 -4.16
C VAL A 594 -15.40 -28.15 -5.60
N ALA A 595 -16.65 -28.26 -6.04
CA ALA A 595 -16.97 -28.59 -7.43
C ALA A 595 -17.02 -27.33 -8.29
N VAL A 596 -16.64 -27.46 -9.57
CA VAL A 596 -16.88 -26.43 -10.59
C VAL A 596 -17.94 -26.94 -11.55
N THR A 597 -18.94 -26.11 -11.83
CA THR A 597 -20.08 -26.44 -12.69
C THR A 597 -20.33 -25.32 -13.69
N GLU A 598 -20.76 -25.65 -14.90
CA GLU A 598 -21.30 -24.70 -15.87
C GLU A 598 -22.82 -24.61 -15.67
N ARG A 599 -23.32 -23.39 -15.45
CA ARG A 599 -24.75 -23.08 -15.31
C ARG A 599 -25.43 -23.07 -16.68
N ALA A 600 -26.76 -23.03 -16.69
CA ALA A 600 -27.55 -23.03 -17.92
C ALA A 600 -27.29 -21.81 -18.83
N ASP A 601 -26.84 -20.70 -18.27
CA ASP A 601 -26.43 -19.47 -18.96
C ASP A 601 -24.99 -19.54 -19.51
N GLY A 602 -24.27 -20.64 -19.29
CA GLY A 602 -22.88 -20.84 -19.71
C GLY A 602 -21.85 -20.26 -18.74
N GLU A 603 -22.27 -19.67 -17.61
CA GLU A 603 -21.35 -19.14 -16.61
C GLU A 603 -20.87 -20.21 -15.64
N LEU A 604 -19.63 -20.08 -15.19
CA LEU A 604 -19.04 -21.03 -14.26
C LEU A 604 -19.38 -20.68 -12.81
N ALA A 605 -19.76 -21.69 -12.05
CA ALA A 605 -20.00 -21.60 -10.63
C ALA A 605 -19.14 -22.59 -9.85
N VAL A 606 -18.67 -22.14 -8.69
CA VAL A 606 -18.07 -23.01 -7.68
C VAL A 606 -19.12 -23.39 -6.66
N VAL A 607 -19.29 -24.69 -6.43
CA VAL A 607 -20.28 -25.26 -5.52
C VAL A 607 -19.54 -25.89 -4.35
N LEU A 608 -19.77 -25.33 -3.17
CA LEU A 608 -19.14 -25.74 -1.93
C LEU A 608 -19.78 -27.04 -1.40
N PRO A 609 -19.12 -27.77 -0.47
CA PRO A 609 -19.66 -29.01 0.09
C PRO A 609 -21.03 -28.88 0.77
N ASP A 610 -21.38 -27.68 1.28
CA ASP A 610 -22.68 -27.40 1.89
C ASP A 610 -23.78 -27.04 0.87
N GLY A 611 -23.46 -27.05 -0.42
CA GLY A 611 -24.37 -26.70 -1.52
C GLY A 611 -24.38 -25.21 -1.88
N SER A 612 -23.70 -24.35 -1.11
CA SER A 612 -23.58 -22.92 -1.44
C SER A 612 -22.85 -22.76 -2.78
N ALA A 613 -23.33 -21.85 -3.62
CA ALA A 613 -22.78 -21.63 -4.96
C ALA A 613 -22.36 -20.17 -5.18
N PHE A 614 -21.16 -19.97 -5.72
CA PHE A 614 -20.60 -18.64 -6.02
C PHE A 614 -20.13 -18.57 -7.48
N PRO A 615 -20.08 -17.37 -8.08
CA PRO A 615 -19.43 -17.18 -9.37
C PRO A 615 -17.96 -17.65 -9.32
N ALA A 616 -17.52 -18.45 -10.30
CA ALA A 616 -16.15 -18.99 -10.29
C ALA A 616 -15.09 -17.90 -10.43
N VAL A 617 -15.45 -16.74 -10.99
CA VAL A 617 -14.57 -15.56 -11.11
C VAL A 617 -14.06 -15.05 -9.76
N ASP A 618 -14.81 -15.23 -8.66
CA ASP A 618 -14.40 -14.77 -7.32
C ASP A 618 -13.18 -15.52 -6.78
N VAL A 619 -12.95 -16.75 -7.26
CA VAL A 619 -11.72 -17.49 -6.94
C VAL A 619 -10.48 -16.81 -7.53
N PHE A 620 -10.63 -16.13 -8.67
CA PHE A 620 -9.56 -15.40 -9.35
C PHE A 620 -9.44 -13.93 -8.88
N SER A 621 -10.27 -13.50 -7.92
CA SER A 621 -10.39 -12.10 -7.47
C SER A 621 -9.05 -11.44 -7.18
N HIS A 622 -8.16 -12.09 -6.43
CA HIS A 622 -6.85 -11.50 -6.11
C HIS A 622 -5.95 -11.29 -7.34
N VAL A 623 -5.95 -12.23 -8.28
CA VAL A 623 -5.17 -12.13 -9.52
C VAL A 623 -5.75 -11.02 -10.41
N LEU A 624 -7.07 -11.00 -10.56
CA LEU A 624 -7.77 -9.98 -11.36
C LEU A 624 -7.60 -8.57 -10.77
N THR A 625 -7.74 -8.40 -9.45
CA THR A 625 -7.47 -7.13 -8.79
C THR A 625 -6.01 -6.70 -8.97
N THR A 626 -5.05 -7.63 -8.84
CA THR A 626 -3.62 -7.30 -9.06
C THR A 626 -3.34 -6.85 -10.50
N LEU A 627 -3.99 -7.47 -11.50
CA LEU A 627 -3.89 -7.04 -12.89
C LEU A 627 -4.55 -5.67 -13.10
N ALA A 628 -5.74 -5.45 -12.54
CA ALA A 628 -6.52 -4.22 -12.71
C ALA A 628 -5.86 -2.98 -12.10
N MET A 629 -5.11 -3.13 -11.01
CA MET A 629 -4.43 -2.02 -10.31
C MET A 629 -3.61 -1.12 -11.24
N ASP A 630 -2.92 -1.69 -12.24
CA ASP A 630 -2.03 -0.93 -13.12
C ASP A 630 -2.72 -0.48 -14.43
N LEU A 631 -3.98 -0.87 -14.68
CA LEU A 631 -4.67 -0.62 -15.95
C LEU A 631 -5.30 0.77 -16.05
N PHE A 632 -5.73 1.36 -14.94
CA PHE A 632 -6.44 2.63 -14.95
C PHE A 632 -5.48 3.81 -15.21
N GLN A 633 -5.32 4.15 -16.48
CA GLN A 633 -4.50 5.28 -16.93
C GLN A 633 -5.25 6.04 -18.03
N ILE A 634 -5.64 7.28 -17.74
CA ILE A 634 -6.49 8.08 -18.64
C ILE A 634 -5.69 8.94 -19.62
N LEU A 635 -4.39 9.17 -19.37
CA LEU A 635 -3.50 9.91 -20.27
C LEU A 635 -2.39 9.01 -20.83
N PRO A 636 -1.93 9.27 -22.06
CA PRO A 636 -0.80 8.57 -22.63
C PRO A 636 0.51 8.88 -21.86
N ASP A 637 1.36 7.87 -21.72
CA ASP A 637 2.67 7.93 -21.06
C ASP A 637 3.84 8.17 -22.03
N ALA A 638 3.59 8.17 -23.34
CA ALA A 638 4.61 8.31 -24.37
C ALA A 638 5.07 9.77 -24.60
N ALA A 639 4.22 10.75 -24.30
CA ALA A 639 4.51 12.16 -24.54
C ALA A 639 5.48 12.74 -23.51
N ASP A 640 6.39 13.60 -23.97
CA ASP A 640 7.37 14.33 -23.16
C ASP A 640 6.71 15.26 -22.12
N HIS A 641 5.49 15.70 -22.40
CA HIS A 641 4.67 16.53 -21.53
C HIS A 641 3.21 16.10 -21.62
N SER A 642 2.51 16.17 -20.49
CA SER A 642 1.07 15.96 -20.39
C SER A 642 0.45 17.12 -19.58
N PRO A 643 -0.62 17.76 -20.07
CA PRO A 643 -1.24 18.90 -19.38
C PRO A 643 -1.86 18.50 -18.04
N ARG A 644 -2.07 19.50 -17.18
CA ARG A 644 -3.08 19.40 -16.12
C ARG A 644 -4.46 19.32 -16.77
N VAL A 645 -5.22 18.27 -16.50
CA VAL A 645 -6.60 18.12 -16.97
C VAL A 645 -7.54 18.26 -15.78
N THR A 646 -8.46 19.21 -15.87
CA THR A 646 -9.49 19.49 -14.87
C THR A 646 -10.87 19.33 -15.50
N VAL A 647 -11.74 18.54 -14.87
CA VAL A 647 -13.15 18.43 -15.22
C VAL A 647 -13.95 19.12 -14.12
N ASP A 648 -14.65 20.19 -14.44
CA ASP A 648 -15.22 21.15 -13.48
C ASP A 648 -14.19 21.59 -12.41
N ARG A 649 -14.29 21.04 -11.19
CA ARG A 649 -13.41 21.32 -10.04
C ARG A 649 -12.44 20.18 -9.74
N LEU A 650 -12.54 19.04 -10.42
CA LEU A 650 -11.69 17.87 -10.19
C LEU A 650 -10.54 17.84 -11.19
N VAL A 651 -9.32 18.01 -10.68
CA VAL A 651 -8.09 17.72 -11.42
C VAL A 651 -7.94 16.21 -11.53
N VAL A 652 -8.29 15.66 -12.69
CA VAL A 652 -8.23 14.22 -12.99
C VAL A 652 -6.83 13.78 -13.42
N ALA A 653 -5.99 14.72 -13.87
CA ALA A 653 -4.59 14.49 -14.15
C ALA A 653 -3.76 15.74 -13.85
N ARG A 654 -2.65 15.55 -13.15
CA ARG A 654 -1.67 16.61 -12.84
C ARG A 654 -0.68 16.79 -13.99
N GLU A 655 -0.25 18.03 -14.20
CA GLU A 655 0.76 18.36 -15.20
C GLU A 655 2.04 17.55 -14.95
N THR A 656 2.53 16.90 -16.01
CA THR A 656 3.63 15.94 -15.92
C THR A 656 4.61 16.13 -17.08
N TRP A 657 5.90 16.07 -16.78
CA TRP A 657 7.01 16.13 -17.74
C TRP A 657 7.84 14.85 -17.65
N ARG A 658 8.29 14.33 -18.79
CA ARG A 658 9.12 13.13 -18.91
C ARG A 658 10.39 13.52 -19.63
N LEU A 659 11.48 13.77 -18.91
CA LEU A 659 12.67 14.42 -19.47
C LEU A 659 13.88 13.48 -19.45
N PRO A 660 14.63 13.36 -20.57
CA PRO A 660 15.87 12.60 -20.58
C PRO A 660 16.97 13.32 -19.77
N PRO A 661 17.99 12.61 -19.28
CA PRO A 661 19.10 13.24 -18.54
C PRO A 661 19.84 14.32 -19.33
N SER A 662 19.92 14.21 -20.65
CA SER A 662 20.52 15.22 -21.54
C SER A 662 19.82 16.57 -21.51
N ASP A 663 18.58 16.62 -21.01
CA ASP A 663 17.80 17.84 -20.87
C ASP A 663 18.22 18.69 -19.66
N MET A 664 18.85 18.05 -18.68
CA MET A 664 19.11 18.58 -17.34
C MET A 664 20.60 18.87 -17.16
N ASP A 665 21.18 19.67 -18.05
CA ASP A 665 22.61 20.00 -18.09
C ASP A 665 23.14 20.62 -16.79
N PHE A 666 22.29 21.36 -16.06
CA PHE A 666 22.59 21.87 -14.73
C PHE A 666 23.08 20.76 -13.77
N ALA A 667 22.64 19.52 -13.95
CA ALA A 667 23.02 18.41 -13.09
C ALA A 667 24.54 18.11 -13.17
N GLU A 668 25.21 18.42 -14.27
CA GLU A 668 26.66 18.22 -14.44
C GLU A 668 27.50 19.40 -13.92
N GLU A 669 26.87 20.54 -13.62
CA GLU A 669 27.55 21.71 -13.05
C GLU A 669 28.13 21.35 -11.67
N LYS A 670 29.43 21.60 -11.47
CA LYS A 670 30.15 21.20 -10.25
C LYS A 670 30.01 22.23 -9.15
N ASP A 671 29.97 23.50 -9.53
CA ASP A 671 29.78 24.62 -8.61
C ASP A 671 28.31 24.73 -8.19
N GLU A 672 28.04 24.80 -6.88
CA GLU A 672 26.66 24.74 -6.35
C GLU A 672 25.88 26.02 -6.63
N ALA A 673 26.54 27.18 -6.61
CA ALA A 673 25.89 28.46 -6.92
C ALA A 673 25.51 28.50 -8.41
N ARG A 674 26.42 28.10 -9.31
CA ARG A 674 26.12 28.01 -10.75
C ARG A 674 25.05 26.97 -11.04
N ARG A 675 25.10 25.82 -10.36
CA ARG A 675 24.09 24.76 -10.49
C ARG A 675 22.72 25.28 -10.11
N PHE A 676 22.61 26.02 -9.00
CA PHE A 676 21.34 26.60 -8.57
C PHE A 676 20.76 27.56 -9.61
N VAL A 677 21.55 28.53 -10.09
CA VAL A 677 21.11 29.45 -11.16
C VAL A 677 20.70 28.69 -12.42
N ARG A 678 21.52 27.74 -12.90
CA ARG A 678 21.20 26.96 -14.11
C ARG A 678 19.96 26.09 -13.95
N ALA A 679 19.74 25.50 -12.77
CA ALA A 679 18.55 24.72 -12.47
C ALA A 679 17.29 25.59 -12.53
N ARG A 680 17.36 26.83 -12.04
CA ARG A 680 16.25 27.79 -12.11
C ARG A 680 15.95 28.24 -13.53
N GLN A 681 16.99 28.59 -14.30
CA GLN A 681 16.85 28.88 -15.73
C GLN A 681 16.27 27.69 -16.51
N TRP A 682 16.68 26.46 -16.18
CA TRP A 682 16.11 25.25 -16.78
C TRP A 682 14.63 25.07 -16.40
N ARG A 683 14.29 25.25 -15.12
CA ARG A 683 12.91 25.20 -14.61
C ARG A 683 12.02 26.20 -15.33
N GLU A 684 12.49 27.42 -15.55
CA GLU A 684 11.78 28.46 -16.29
C GLU A 684 11.61 28.09 -17.78
N ARG A 685 12.68 27.65 -18.45
CA ARG A 685 12.61 27.19 -19.86
C ARG A 685 11.66 26.02 -20.08
N ARG A 686 11.50 25.15 -19.08
CA ARG A 686 10.56 24.02 -19.07
C ARG A 686 9.19 24.37 -18.50
N GLU A 687 9.04 25.61 -18.03
CA GLU A 687 7.87 26.13 -17.34
C GLU A 687 7.37 25.27 -16.17
N LEU A 688 8.28 24.50 -15.54
CA LEU A 688 7.96 23.65 -14.39
C LEU A 688 7.48 24.52 -13.22
N PRO A 689 6.53 24.09 -12.37
CA PRO A 689 6.18 24.82 -11.15
C PRO A 689 7.35 24.81 -10.15
N ARG A 690 7.27 25.64 -9.10
CA ARG A 690 8.28 25.67 -8.02
C ARG A 690 8.40 24.31 -7.31
N PHE A 691 7.26 23.65 -7.10
CA PHE A 691 7.16 22.41 -6.35
C PHE A 691 6.81 21.24 -7.27
N VAL A 692 7.64 20.21 -7.27
CA VAL A 692 7.41 18.99 -8.08
C VAL A 692 7.74 17.75 -7.28
N PHE A 693 7.09 16.64 -7.62
CA PHE A 693 7.54 15.29 -7.27
C PHE A 693 8.28 14.68 -8.45
N VAL A 694 9.38 13.99 -8.18
CA VAL A 694 10.26 13.41 -9.20
C VAL A 694 10.40 11.90 -8.99
N VAL A 695 10.18 11.13 -10.05
CA VAL A 695 10.44 9.68 -10.12
C VAL A 695 11.50 9.42 -11.18
N LEU A 696 12.46 8.54 -10.90
CA LEU A 696 13.48 8.12 -11.87
C LEU A 696 13.55 6.59 -11.91
N PRO A 697 14.02 5.96 -13.00
CA PRO A 697 14.26 4.52 -13.04
C PRO A 697 15.19 4.02 -11.92
N THR A 698 16.13 4.86 -11.48
CA THR A 698 17.07 4.56 -10.38
C THR A 698 16.55 4.97 -8.99
N GLU A 699 15.38 5.60 -8.92
CA GLU A 699 14.71 6.05 -7.68
C GLU A 699 13.19 5.98 -7.91
N THR A 700 12.63 4.78 -7.74
CA THR A 700 11.24 4.50 -8.09
C THR A 700 10.23 5.09 -7.10
N ARG A 701 10.67 5.51 -5.91
CA ARG A 701 9.82 6.26 -4.98
C ARG A 701 9.88 7.75 -5.32
N PRO A 702 8.74 8.42 -5.57
CA PRO A 702 8.74 9.85 -5.86
C PRO A 702 9.41 10.63 -4.74
N PHE A 703 10.14 11.71 -5.03
CA PHE A 703 10.64 12.64 -4.02
C PHE A 703 10.34 14.09 -4.42
N TYR A 704 10.06 14.92 -3.44
CA TYR A 704 9.79 16.34 -3.56
C TYR A 704 11.06 17.14 -3.90
N VAL A 705 10.87 18.14 -4.75
CA VAL A 705 11.87 19.17 -5.07
C VAL A 705 11.21 20.53 -5.00
N ASP A 706 11.82 21.43 -4.23
CA ASP A 706 11.60 22.87 -4.28
C ASP A 706 12.73 23.52 -5.07
N PHE A 707 12.43 24.17 -6.19
CA PHE A 707 13.43 24.88 -6.99
C PHE A 707 13.97 26.17 -6.34
N ASP A 708 13.37 26.64 -5.25
CA ASP A 708 13.89 27.73 -4.43
C ASP A 708 14.86 27.22 -3.34
N SER A 709 15.00 25.90 -3.17
CA SER A 709 15.88 25.27 -2.19
C SER A 709 17.13 24.66 -2.84
N PRO A 710 18.35 25.19 -2.57
CA PRO A 710 19.57 24.65 -3.17
C PRO A 710 19.86 23.20 -2.75
N VAL A 711 19.49 22.79 -1.53
CA VAL A 711 19.70 21.40 -1.07
C VAL A 711 18.82 20.42 -1.85
N TYR A 712 17.56 20.77 -2.15
CA TYR A 712 16.71 19.92 -2.97
C TYR A 712 17.14 19.88 -4.44
N VAL A 713 17.64 21.00 -5.00
CA VAL A 713 18.27 21.03 -6.33
C VAL A 713 19.52 20.13 -6.37
N ASN A 714 20.33 20.10 -5.31
CA ASN A 714 21.50 19.21 -5.22
C ASN A 714 21.11 17.73 -5.18
N ILE A 715 20.05 17.38 -4.44
CA ILE A 715 19.49 16.02 -4.40
C ILE A 715 19.02 15.62 -5.81
N LEU A 716 18.27 16.49 -6.50
CA LEU A 716 17.82 16.25 -7.87
C LEU A 716 19.01 16.02 -8.81
N ALA A 717 20.01 16.91 -8.78
CA ALA A 717 21.20 16.78 -9.63
C ALA A 717 21.94 15.46 -9.39
N LYS A 718 22.10 15.03 -8.13
CA LYS A 718 22.68 13.71 -7.80
C LYS A 718 21.86 12.55 -8.35
N ALA A 719 20.53 12.61 -8.24
CA ALA A 719 19.64 11.59 -8.76
C ALA A 719 19.71 11.50 -10.29
N VAL A 720 19.73 12.64 -10.99
CA VAL A 720 19.87 12.73 -12.45
C VAL A 720 21.21 12.15 -12.90
N ARG A 721 22.34 12.54 -12.27
CA ARG A 721 23.67 11.96 -12.59
C ARG A 721 23.74 10.45 -12.35
N ARG A 722 23.03 9.94 -11.34
CA ARG A 722 22.93 8.50 -11.09
C ARG A 722 22.12 7.80 -12.18
N MET A 723 20.99 8.38 -12.60
CA MET A 723 20.20 7.90 -13.72
C MET A 723 21.01 7.89 -15.01
N ALA A 724 21.63 9.01 -15.39
CA ALA A 724 22.44 9.12 -16.60
C ALA A 724 23.54 8.04 -16.70
N ARG A 725 24.15 7.65 -15.56
CA ARG A 725 25.18 6.61 -15.52
C ARG A 725 24.65 5.18 -15.58
N LYS A 726 23.51 4.89 -14.94
CA LYS A 726 22.98 3.53 -14.81
C LYS A 726 21.97 3.18 -15.91
N GLU A 727 21.20 4.17 -16.36
CA GLU A 727 20.09 4.05 -17.29
C GLU A 727 20.13 5.27 -18.25
N PRO A 728 21.08 5.34 -19.20
CA PRO A 728 21.26 6.51 -20.06
C PRO A 728 20.02 6.87 -20.91
N GLY A 729 19.23 5.86 -21.29
CA GLY A 729 17.95 6.03 -21.98
C GLY A 729 16.74 6.24 -21.06
N GLY A 730 16.97 6.28 -19.74
CA GLY A 730 15.92 6.51 -18.76
C GLY A 730 15.37 7.93 -18.83
N ARG A 731 14.11 8.10 -18.42
CA ARG A 731 13.45 9.42 -18.34
C ARG A 731 13.10 9.73 -16.89
N ALA A 732 13.39 10.94 -16.44
CA ALA A 732 12.90 11.44 -15.16
C ALA A 732 11.47 11.96 -15.34
N VAL A 733 10.56 11.51 -14.50
CA VAL A 733 9.15 11.93 -14.49
C VAL A 733 8.97 12.98 -13.41
N PHE A 734 8.63 14.20 -13.81
CA PHE A 734 8.29 15.31 -12.94
C PHE A 734 6.78 15.47 -12.95
N THR A 735 6.14 15.50 -11.79
CA THR A 735 4.72 15.82 -11.66
C THR A 735 4.58 17.02 -10.73
N GLU A 736 3.74 17.97 -11.09
CA GLU A 736 3.48 19.12 -10.21
C GLU A 736 2.99 18.67 -8.81
N MET A 737 3.44 19.39 -7.78
CA MET A 737 2.85 19.27 -6.45
C MET A 737 1.55 20.07 -6.42
N LEU A 738 0.44 19.35 -6.23
CA LEU A 738 -0.89 19.91 -6.08
C LEU A 738 -1.67 19.00 -5.12
N PRO A 739 -2.12 19.49 -3.96
CA PRO A 739 -2.00 20.86 -3.43
C PRO A 739 -0.54 21.28 -3.12
N SER A 740 -0.24 22.59 -3.16
CA SER A 740 1.01 23.13 -2.62
C SER A 740 0.99 23.18 -1.08
N PRO A 741 2.14 23.35 -0.39
CA PRO A 741 2.16 23.47 1.08
C PRO A 741 1.23 24.55 1.64
N GLU A 742 1.06 25.66 0.91
CA GLU A 742 0.19 26.78 1.27
C GLU A 742 -1.31 26.49 1.03
N GLN A 743 -1.62 25.39 0.33
CA GLN A 743 -2.98 24.93 0.03
C GLN A 743 -3.39 23.73 0.91
N ALA A 744 -2.69 23.53 2.04
CA ALA A 744 -3.04 22.56 3.05
C ALA A 744 -4.15 23.12 3.97
N TRP A 745 -5.17 22.30 4.25
CA TRP A 745 -6.35 22.69 5.04
C TRP A 745 -6.52 21.85 6.32
N LEU A 746 -5.88 20.68 6.41
CA LEU A 746 -5.96 19.81 7.58
C LEU A 746 -5.05 20.36 8.67
N THR A 747 -5.63 20.80 9.77
CA THR A 747 -4.90 21.35 10.92
C THR A 747 -4.87 20.39 12.11
N ASP A 748 -3.88 20.56 12.98
CA ASP A 748 -3.85 19.98 14.33
C ASP A 748 -4.33 20.99 15.39
N ASP A 749 -4.23 20.61 16.66
CA ASP A 749 -4.63 21.42 17.80
C ASP A 749 -3.73 22.66 18.05
N GLN A 750 -2.61 22.76 17.33
CA GLN A 750 -1.71 23.93 17.32
C GLN A 750 -1.95 24.84 16.11
N GLY A 751 -2.84 24.45 15.19
CA GLY A 751 -3.11 25.20 13.95
C GLY A 751 -2.08 24.98 12.84
N GLU A 752 -1.16 24.04 13.00
CA GLU A 752 -0.20 23.69 11.95
C GLU A 752 -0.92 22.92 10.83
N ALA A 753 -0.60 23.24 9.57
CA ALA A 753 -1.27 22.66 8.41
C ALA A 753 -0.49 21.48 7.82
N TYR A 754 -1.19 20.42 7.44
CA TYR A 754 -0.61 19.16 6.95
C TYR A 754 -1.12 18.82 5.55
N THR A 755 -0.28 18.21 4.72
CA THR A 755 -0.77 17.58 3.50
C THR A 755 -1.73 16.45 3.87
N SER A 756 -2.79 16.30 3.09
CA SER A 756 -3.84 15.33 3.36
C SER A 756 -4.41 14.73 2.08
N GLU A 757 -4.92 13.50 2.21
CA GLU A 757 -5.57 12.74 1.15
C GLU A 757 -6.76 11.98 1.75
N LEU A 758 -7.90 12.08 1.09
CA LEU A 758 -9.20 11.54 1.48
C LEU A 758 -9.45 10.29 0.66
N ARG A 759 -9.39 9.13 1.31
CA ARG A 759 -9.61 7.84 0.68
C ARG A 759 -11.05 7.43 0.85
N PHE A 760 -11.81 7.53 -0.24
CA PHE A 760 -13.21 7.14 -0.28
C PHE A 760 -13.39 5.66 -0.65
N VAL A 761 -14.58 5.14 -0.41
CA VAL A 761 -15.06 3.87 -0.95
C VAL A 761 -16.35 4.15 -1.69
N ALA A 762 -16.32 4.00 -3.01
CA ALA A 762 -17.49 4.02 -3.87
C ALA A 762 -17.88 2.57 -4.20
N VAL A 763 -19.18 2.26 -4.07
CA VAL A 763 -19.76 0.95 -4.28
C VAL A 763 -20.74 1.02 -5.45
N ASP A 764 -20.57 0.13 -6.43
CA ASP A 764 -21.53 -0.01 -7.53
C ASP A 764 -22.82 -0.67 -7.01
N GLU A 765 -23.94 0.04 -7.17
CA GLU A 765 -25.30 -0.45 -6.88
C GLU A 765 -26.13 -0.69 -8.14
N GLY A 766 -25.53 -0.49 -9.33
CA GLY A 766 -26.19 -0.60 -10.64
C GLY A 766 -25.89 -1.87 -11.42
#